data_AF-A0A2B4RXG5-F1
#
_entry.id   AF-A0A2B4RXG5-F1
#
_cell.length_a   1.000
_cell.length_b   1.000
_cell.length_c   1.000
_cell.angle_alpha   90.00
_cell.angle_beta   90.00
_cell.angle_gamma   90.00
#
_symmetry.space_group_name_H-M   'P 1'
#
loop_
_entity.id
_entity.type
_entity.pdbx_description
1 polymer ?
#
loop_
_entity_poly.entity_id
_entity_poly.type
_entity_poly.pdbx_seq_one_letter_code
_entity_poly.pdbx_strand_id
1 'polypeptide(L)'
;MHVSGDVSLNPGPDKCIICNKTVATNHRAVSCDSCNGWTHIKCGNIKPNPYKAVQSMDNFEWFCQPCLDARLSNNVPDNTGDCVRHEDDYLERFAASLNTSHNDLRIAHLSVCSLRNKIDDIRLLQKISRFDVLAIGESHLNASIPDNVLQIPGLKFIRCDRSQRKGGGVIMYYAEHLSVNHRRDLAASDIEALWIQVKFPTNTTLFSVINRGPNNMPTFGKTKKLLGTFEYFNMQNIISQPTRITSTTEFLIDLIVTTKANMVRQCGVLPLGISDHSLVYATLKLKSKRPPPKIVRSRNFKRCNIQDFKKDIELIPFHLLDIFEDKDDVLWGWNLLFNDVCDFHSPYKDVKEYKRLRNEITTDVRRAKTKHFKNQLIEIKTSAEYWNLLRNATAPKLRKAIGPLKREDGSLAVDSKEKSNLMNSFFSNIGINLTRNSSFTKVNPATTLKSVPIIKDVILSKSEIEKPLSDLKWNKATGPDQISSRTLKTAGNALVHPLYHIFCESLRSGYVFEEWKVARLSPIHKKDDESDMGNYRPISILSIPSKILESAVIQRIVNHTFYEHSLVTENQWAYRKGFSIELMLIKLTEQWRQAVDNSKVVGVVFVDFQKAFDCESHKILLNKLEIDFGIKGNLAAWLHSYLKGRKKRITASKFKRVAARKKNYETLVAQFKKPVRQTQAMRFGLANEGNAAATYAQLKGVNVRRSGFFINPGCPHLGASPDYIVFDPSKNDDPFGLMEAKCLSMQNAKCVRRINGELKLKKSHEYYYQIQAQLGLTGMQWFDLMVLCKDDYYIERIYFDQEVFDSMCTNLNKFYFEFFLCTLL
;
A
#
# COMPACT_ATOMS: atom_id res chain seq x y z
N MET A 1 -25.84 -44.74 -7.13
CA MET A 1 -24.47 -45.23 -7.39
C MET A 1 -23.66 -44.06 -7.93
N HIS A 2 -22.50 -43.82 -7.32
CA HIS A 2 -21.56 -42.69 -7.47
C HIS A 2 -22.04 -41.28 -7.06
N VAL A 3 -21.43 -40.81 -5.96
CA VAL A 3 -21.55 -39.50 -5.30
C VAL A 3 -20.13 -39.02 -4.98
N SER A 4 -19.79 -37.74 -5.21
CA SER A 4 -18.73 -36.97 -4.52
C SER A 4 -18.80 -35.50 -4.98
N GLY A 5 -18.98 -34.44 -4.18
CA GLY A 5 -18.84 -34.26 -2.73
C GLY A 5 -17.51 -33.56 -2.41
N ASP A 6 -17.57 -32.29 -2.02
CA ASP A 6 -16.48 -31.38 -1.61
C ASP A 6 -15.54 -31.92 -0.52
N VAL A 7 -14.50 -31.13 -0.26
CA VAL A 7 -13.57 -31.14 0.91
C VAL A 7 -12.30 -31.96 0.69
N SER A 8 -11.14 -31.31 0.77
CA SER A 8 -9.86 -32.02 0.88
C SER A 8 -9.89 -32.92 2.12
N LEU A 9 -10.03 -34.22 1.89
CA LEU A 9 -9.92 -35.21 2.94
C LEU A 9 -8.50 -35.18 3.50
N ASN A 10 -8.43 -35.39 4.82
CA ASN A 10 -7.22 -35.71 5.55
C ASN A 10 -6.37 -36.71 4.72
N PRO A 11 -5.14 -36.34 4.30
CA PRO A 11 -4.36 -37.09 3.32
C PRO A 11 -3.71 -38.35 3.91
N GLY A 12 -4.16 -38.80 5.09
CA GLY A 12 -3.49 -39.80 5.92
C GLY A 12 -3.01 -41.07 5.20
N PRO A 13 -2.18 -41.87 5.88
CA PRO A 13 -1.87 -41.79 7.30
C PRO A 13 -0.68 -40.88 7.64
N ASP A 14 -0.86 -40.02 8.65
CA ASP A 14 0.21 -39.23 9.32
C ASP A 14 0.12 -39.41 10.85
N LYS A 15 1.09 -38.95 11.65
CA LYS A 15 1.03 -38.98 13.13
C LYS A 15 0.49 -37.67 13.71
N CYS A 16 -0.38 -37.78 14.72
CA CYS A 16 -0.89 -36.61 15.42
C CYS A 16 0.21 -35.91 16.24
N ILE A 17 0.40 -34.60 16.06
CA ILE A 17 1.44 -33.84 16.79
C ILE A 17 1.25 -33.88 18.32
N ILE A 18 0.01 -34.00 18.79
CA ILE A 18 -0.33 -33.92 20.21
C ILE A 18 -0.28 -35.29 20.90
N CYS A 19 -0.86 -36.33 20.29
CA CYS A 19 -0.96 -37.65 20.92
C CYS A 19 -0.08 -38.74 20.28
N ASN A 20 0.63 -38.41 19.20
CA ASN A 20 1.51 -39.30 18.41
C ASN A 20 0.82 -40.57 17.83
N LYS A 21 -0.51 -40.66 17.90
CA LYS A 21 -1.31 -41.73 17.28
C LYS A 21 -1.65 -41.40 15.83
N THR A 22 -1.91 -42.43 15.02
CA THR A 22 -2.22 -42.31 13.59
C THR A 22 -3.46 -41.44 13.32
N VAL A 23 -3.32 -40.52 12.39
CA VAL A 23 -4.35 -39.70 11.78
C VAL A 23 -4.68 -40.38 10.44
N ALA A 24 -5.63 -41.31 10.44
CA ALA A 24 -6.08 -42.01 9.24
C ALA A 24 -6.94 -41.10 8.37
N THR A 25 -7.06 -41.40 7.07
CA THR A 25 -7.81 -40.60 6.08
C THR A 25 -9.27 -40.32 6.46
N ASN A 26 -9.88 -41.22 7.23
CA ASN A 26 -11.26 -41.10 7.74
C ASN A 26 -11.37 -40.39 9.11
N HIS A 27 -10.25 -40.00 9.73
CA HIS A 27 -10.27 -39.28 11.00
C HIS A 27 -10.48 -37.77 10.78
N ARG A 28 -11.34 -37.16 11.62
CA ARG A 28 -11.47 -35.69 11.68
C ARG A 28 -10.21 -35.09 12.30
N ALA A 29 -9.48 -34.31 11.52
CA ALA A 29 -8.24 -33.67 11.92
C ALA A 29 -8.09 -32.29 11.26
N VAL A 30 -7.25 -31.45 11.86
CA VAL A 30 -6.87 -30.12 11.36
C VAL A 30 -5.34 -30.07 11.22
N SER A 31 -4.86 -29.48 10.14
CA SER A 31 -3.43 -29.24 9.92
C SER A 31 -3.01 -27.92 10.57
N CYS A 32 -1.87 -27.92 11.27
CA CYS A 32 -1.30 -26.70 11.84
C CYS A 32 -0.58 -25.88 10.77
N ASP A 33 -0.94 -24.61 10.56
CA ASP A 33 -0.30 -23.74 9.56
C ASP A 33 1.13 -23.31 9.90
N SER A 34 1.61 -23.60 11.12
CA SER A 34 2.99 -23.29 11.52
C SER A 34 3.95 -24.46 11.36
N CYS A 35 3.52 -25.70 11.59
CA CYS A 35 4.39 -26.88 11.53
C CYS A 35 3.92 -27.93 10.51
N ASN A 36 2.82 -27.68 9.81
CA ASN A 36 2.16 -28.57 8.84
C ASN A 36 1.75 -29.95 9.37
N GLY A 37 1.89 -30.21 10.68
CA GLY A 37 1.49 -31.51 11.22
C GLY A 37 0.00 -31.55 11.55
N TRP A 38 -0.54 -32.77 11.53
CA TRP A 38 -1.95 -33.02 11.74
C TRP A 38 -2.29 -33.19 13.21
N THR A 39 -3.46 -32.69 13.60
CA THR A 39 -3.99 -32.83 14.95
C THR A 39 -5.42 -33.36 14.88
N HIS A 40 -5.72 -34.49 15.54
CA HIS A 40 -7.12 -34.92 15.66
C HIS A 40 -7.93 -33.81 16.30
N ILE A 41 -9.18 -33.60 15.88
CA ILE A 41 -10.02 -32.54 16.44
C ILE A 41 -10.14 -32.65 17.98
N LYS A 42 -10.19 -33.88 18.52
CA LYS A 42 -10.21 -34.14 19.97
C LYS A 42 -8.92 -33.70 20.66
N CYS A 43 -7.77 -33.91 20.01
CA CYS A 43 -6.48 -33.51 20.56
C CYS A 43 -6.26 -32.00 20.48
N GLY A 44 -6.81 -31.34 19.45
CA GLY A 44 -6.79 -29.88 19.28
C GLY A 44 -7.92 -29.15 20.02
N ASN A 45 -8.68 -29.84 20.88
CA ASN A 45 -9.84 -29.31 21.61
C ASN A 45 -10.95 -28.71 20.72
N ILE A 46 -11.04 -29.11 19.46
CA ILE A 46 -12.08 -28.68 18.53
C ILE A 46 -13.24 -29.68 18.59
N LYS A 47 -14.43 -29.20 18.94
CA LYS A 47 -15.67 -30.01 18.90
C LYS A 47 -16.19 -30.16 17.46
N PRO A 48 -17.00 -31.20 17.16
CA PRO A 48 -17.50 -31.48 15.81
C PRO A 48 -18.27 -30.35 15.09
N ASN A 49 -19.03 -29.52 15.82
CA ASN A 49 -19.82 -28.44 15.21
C ASN A 49 -18.94 -27.25 14.79
N PRO A 50 -18.07 -26.70 15.67
CA PRO A 50 -17.06 -25.71 15.26
C PRO A 50 -16.13 -26.20 14.15
N TYR A 51 -15.80 -27.50 14.12
CA TYR A 51 -15.00 -28.09 13.04
C TYR A 51 -15.67 -27.93 11.66
N LYS A 52 -16.99 -28.13 11.55
CA LYS A 52 -17.73 -27.92 10.31
C LYS A 52 -17.74 -26.44 9.89
N ALA A 53 -17.88 -25.53 10.84
CA ALA A 53 -17.83 -24.09 10.58
C ALA A 53 -16.44 -23.62 10.10
N VAL A 54 -15.36 -24.21 10.64
CA VAL A 54 -13.99 -23.98 10.17
C VAL A 54 -13.76 -24.59 8.78
N GLN A 55 -14.35 -25.76 8.49
CA GLN A 55 -14.28 -26.39 7.16
C GLN A 55 -15.00 -25.56 6.08
N SER A 56 -16.00 -24.76 6.43
CA SER A 56 -16.71 -23.86 5.51
C SER A 56 -16.07 -22.46 5.41
N MET A 57 -14.91 -22.22 6.02
CA MET A 57 -14.23 -20.93 5.98
C MET A 57 -12.93 -21.01 5.18
N ASP A 58 -12.82 -20.19 4.13
CA ASP A 58 -11.60 -20.10 3.34
C ASP A 58 -10.49 -19.35 4.10
N ASN A 59 -9.28 -19.93 4.03
CA ASN A 59 -8.04 -19.36 4.57
C ASN A 59 -8.09 -19.07 6.09
N PHE A 60 -8.70 -19.97 6.87
CA PHE A 60 -8.62 -19.92 8.33
C PHE A 60 -7.28 -20.51 8.80
N GLU A 61 -6.37 -19.64 9.25
CA GLU A 61 -5.11 -20.08 9.86
C GLU A 61 -5.38 -20.67 11.25
N TRP A 62 -5.07 -21.95 11.43
CA TRP A 62 -5.17 -22.66 12.69
C TRP A 62 -3.79 -23.11 13.18
N PHE A 63 -3.46 -22.78 14.42
CA PHE A 63 -2.21 -23.19 15.06
C PHE A 63 -2.47 -24.25 16.13
N CYS A 64 -1.67 -25.32 16.14
CA CYS A 64 -1.73 -26.31 17.21
C CYS A 64 -1.16 -25.74 18.52
N GLN A 65 -1.58 -26.32 19.65
CA GLN A 65 -1.16 -25.88 20.98
C GLN A 65 0.37 -25.80 21.14
N PRO A 66 1.17 -26.81 20.71
CA PRO A 66 2.63 -26.70 20.77
C PRO A 66 3.21 -25.54 19.95
N CYS A 67 2.62 -25.19 18.81
CA CYS A 67 3.07 -24.04 18.01
C CYS A 67 2.62 -22.70 18.60
N LEU A 68 1.49 -22.66 19.29
CA LEU A 68 1.07 -21.51 20.09
C LEU A 68 2.01 -21.31 21.28
N ASP A 69 2.39 -22.40 21.96
CA ASP A 69 3.29 -22.38 23.12
C ASP A 69 4.75 -22.06 22.71
N ALA A 70 5.23 -22.61 21.59
CA ALA A 70 6.58 -22.36 21.06
C ALA A 70 6.82 -20.91 20.63
N ARG A 71 5.76 -20.15 20.35
CA ARG A 71 5.86 -18.71 20.03
C ARG A 71 6.27 -17.84 21.23
N LEU A 72 6.31 -18.40 22.45
CA LEU A 72 6.94 -17.79 23.62
C LEU A 72 8.41 -18.21 23.84
N SER A 73 8.83 -19.39 23.38
CA SER A 73 10.14 -19.97 23.65
C SER A 73 11.06 -19.88 22.43
N ASN A 74 11.60 -18.69 22.17
CA ASN A 74 12.74 -18.36 21.29
C ASN A 74 13.19 -19.32 20.15
N ASN A 75 13.39 -18.71 18.97
CA ASN A 75 14.30 -19.13 17.89
C ASN A 75 13.95 -20.38 17.06
N VAL A 76 14.07 -20.18 15.74
CA VAL A 76 14.00 -21.16 14.66
C VAL A 76 15.06 -22.27 14.83
N PRO A 77 14.76 -23.50 14.39
CA PRO A 77 15.77 -24.35 13.76
C PRO A 77 15.41 -24.85 12.35
N ASP A 78 16.46 -24.87 11.53
CA ASP A 78 16.60 -25.41 10.17
C ASP A 78 16.55 -26.94 10.07
N ASN A 79 16.21 -27.46 8.87
CA ASN A 79 16.97 -28.46 8.09
C ASN A 79 16.19 -28.85 6.81
N THR A 80 16.60 -28.46 5.59
CA THR A 80 17.66 -28.95 4.65
C THR A 80 17.14 -29.93 3.59
N GLY A 81 17.54 -29.66 2.34
CA GLY A 81 17.24 -30.43 1.13
C GLY A 81 17.69 -29.68 -0.13
N ASP A 82 18.97 -29.85 -0.47
CA ASP A 82 19.81 -29.08 -1.41
C ASP A 82 19.41 -29.09 -2.90
N CYS A 83 19.75 -27.99 -3.59
CA CYS A 83 20.13 -27.94 -5.01
C CYS A 83 21.20 -26.83 -5.19
N VAL A 84 22.45 -27.23 -5.43
CA VAL A 84 23.63 -26.36 -5.50
C VAL A 84 23.78 -25.68 -6.87
N ARG A 85 24.10 -24.37 -6.88
CA ARG A 85 24.83 -23.66 -7.96
C ARG A 85 25.84 -22.70 -7.32
N HIS A 86 27.11 -23.09 -7.30
CA HIS A 86 28.29 -22.23 -7.06
C HIS A 86 28.41 -21.27 -8.28
N GLU A 87 28.50 -19.94 -8.22
CA GLU A 87 29.37 -19.04 -7.44
C GLU A 87 28.66 -17.71 -7.02
N ASP A 88 27.33 -17.59 -7.24
CA ASP A 88 26.54 -16.36 -7.07
C ASP A 88 26.07 -16.04 -5.63
N ASP A 89 26.62 -16.73 -4.62
CA ASP A 89 26.08 -16.77 -3.24
C ASP A 89 26.82 -15.83 -2.25
N TYR A 90 27.85 -15.10 -2.69
CA TYR A 90 28.81 -14.47 -1.76
C TYR A 90 28.23 -13.27 -0.95
N LEU A 91 27.54 -12.34 -1.60
CA LEU A 91 26.93 -11.18 -0.90
C LEU A 91 25.69 -11.56 -0.08
N GLU A 92 25.02 -12.66 -0.43
CA GLU A 92 23.85 -13.17 0.30
C GLU A 92 24.26 -13.97 1.53
N ARG A 93 25.28 -14.84 1.42
CA ARG A 93 25.98 -15.44 2.57
C ARG A 93 26.52 -14.38 3.52
N PHE A 94 27.09 -13.31 2.99
CA PHE A 94 27.52 -12.17 3.80
C PHE A 94 26.35 -11.47 4.50
N ALA A 95 25.26 -11.17 3.80
CA ALA A 95 24.08 -10.55 4.44
C ALA A 95 23.43 -11.47 5.49
N ALA A 96 23.46 -12.78 5.26
CA ALA A 96 23.00 -13.80 6.20
C ALA A 96 23.94 -13.89 7.42
N SER A 97 25.27 -13.84 7.24
CA SER A 97 26.23 -13.82 8.34
C SER A 97 26.08 -12.57 9.21
N LEU A 98 25.60 -11.44 8.66
CA LEU A 98 25.26 -10.25 9.44
C LEU A 98 23.98 -10.38 10.30
N ASN A 99 23.16 -11.43 10.13
CA ASN A 99 21.87 -11.62 10.83
C ASN A 99 21.97 -12.40 12.16
N THR A 100 22.96 -12.09 13.00
CA THR A 100 23.18 -12.79 14.28
C THR A 100 22.27 -12.33 15.44
N SER A 101 21.67 -11.13 15.35
CA SER A 101 20.64 -10.61 16.28
C SER A 101 19.95 -9.39 15.68
N HIS A 102 18.62 -9.32 15.80
CA HIS A 102 17.81 -8.21 15.27
C HIS A 102 18.09 -6.84 15.93
N ASN A 103 18.75 -6.87 17.09
CA ASN A 103 19.04 -5.71 17.91
C ASN A 103 20.49 -5.21 17.77
N ASP A 104 21.38 -5.94 17.09
CA ASP A 104 22.79 -5.59 17.07
C ASP A 104 23.07 -4.47 16.05
N LEU A 105 23.96 -3.54 16.44
CA LEU A 105 24.36 -2.42 15.61
C LEU A 105 25.38 -2.86 14.56
N ARG A 106 25.09 -2.62 13.30
CA ARG A 106 25.98 -2.93 12.18
C ARG A 106 26.73 -1.69 11.75
N ILE A 107 28.04 -1.79 11.71
CA ILE A 107 28.91 -0.72 11.22
C ILE A 107 29.79 -1.22 10.08
N ALA A 108 30.10 -0.33 9.14
CA ALA A 108 31.05 -0.62 8.07
C ALA A 108 31.82 0.61 7.63
N HIS A 109 33.00 0.36 7.06
CA HIS A 109 33.85 1.36 6.44
C HIS A 109 34.34 0.88 5.08
N LEU A 110 34.37 1.79 4.11
CA LEU A 110 34.92 1.56 2.78
C LEU A 110 35.57 2.82 2.24
N SER A 111 36.84 2.74 1.84
CA SER A 111 37.46 3.76 0.98
C SER A 111 37.05 3.50 -0.47
N VAL A 112 36.60 4.52 -1.23
CA VAL A 112 36.02 4.31 -2.57
C VAL A 112 36.67 5.10 -3.71
N CYS A 113 37.64 5.98 -3.43
CA CYS A 113 38.34 6.77 -4.46
C CYS A 113 37.36 7.46 -5.43
N SER A 114 36.42 8.26 -4.91
CA SER A 114 35.22 8.87 -5.56
C SER A 114 33.91 8.12 -5.34
N LEU A 115 32.99 8.78 -4.61
CA LEU A 115 31.65 8.25 -4.34
C LEU A 115 30.66 8.49 -5.49
N ARG A 116 30.83 9.57 -6.27
CA ARG A 116 29.78 10.07 -7.18
C ARG A 116 29.29 9.04 -8.20
N ASN A 117 30.21 8.26 -8.77
CA ASN A 117 29.92 7.22 -9.76
C ASN A 117 29.55 5.87 -9.13
N LYS A 118 29.66 5.73 -7.81
CA LYS A 118 29.46 4.47 -7.06
C LYS A 118 28.26 4.54 -6.12
N ILE A 119 27.56 5.68 -6.06
CA ILE A 119 26.46 5.91 -5.11
C ILE A 119 25.32 4.88 -5.26
N ASP A 120 25.05 4.40 -6.47
CA ASP A 120 24.03 3.39 -6.71
C ASP A 120 24.44 1.99 -6.23
N ASP A 121 25.74 1.66 -6.31
CA ASP A 121 26.29 0.42 -5.77
C ASP A 121 26.30 0.46 -4.24
N ILE A 122 26.60 1.62 -3.64
CA ILE A 122 26.51 1.84 -2.20
C ILE A 122 25.05 1.77 -1.72
N ARG A 123 24.09 2.32 -2.47
CA ARG A 123 22.65 2.16 -2.19
C ARG A 123 22.22 0.69 -2.25
N LEU A 124 22.79 -0.09 -3.18
CA LEU A 124 22.54 -1.52 -3.29
C LEU A 124 23.10 -2.29 -2.10
N LEU A 125 24.38 -2.04 -1.75
CA LEU A 125 25.05 -2.61 -0.58
C LEU A 125 24.24 -2.31 0.69
N GLN A 126 23.87 -1.05 0.89
CA GLN A 126 23.12 -0.64 2.08
C GLN A 126 21.75 -1.31 2.16
N LYS A 127 21.07 -1.47 1.02
CA LYS A 127 19.77 -2.14 0.96
C LYS A 127 19.85 -3.63 1.32
N ILE A 128 20.99 -4.26 1.07
CA ILE A 128 21.24 -5.68 1.36
C ILE A 128 21.72 -5.85 2.80
N SER A 129 22.82 -5.20 3.17
CA SER A 129 23.54 -5.41 4.43
C SER A 129 22.93 -4.66 5.61
N ARG A 130 22.20 -3.56 5.34
CA ARG A 130 21.53 -2.70 6.32
C ARG A 130 22.47 -2.24 7.45
N PHE A 131 23.57 -1.58 7.09
CA PHE A 131 24.45 -0.97 8.09
C PHE A 131 23.74 0.18 8.80
N ASP A 132 23.85 0.25 10.12
CA ASP A 132 23.27 1.33 10.91
C ASP A 132 24.20 2.55 10.92
N VAL A 133 25.51 2.35 10.78
CA VAL A 133 26.51 3.39 10.50
C VAL A 133 27.40 2.93 9.34
N LEU A 134 27.50 3.73 8.28
CA LEU A 134 28.33 3.45 7.12
C LEU A 134 29.25 4.63 6.85
N ALA A 135 30.55 4.43 7.06
CA ALA A 135 31.58 5.43 6.83
C ALA A 135 32.25 5.22 5.47
N ILE A 136 32.41 6.28 4.69
CA ILE A 136 33.08 6.24 3.39
C ILE A 136 34.27 7.19 3.41
N GLY A 137 35.45 6.60 3.19
CA GLY A 137 36.72 7.31 2.99
C GLY A 137 36.95 7.66 1.53
N GLU A 138 37.83 8.63 1.27
CA GLU A 138 38.19 9.06 -0.10
C GLU A 138 36.98 9.33 -0.99
N SER A 139 35.99 10.03 -0.42
CA SER A 139 34.71 10.29 -1.10
C SER A 139 34.86 11.20 -2.32
N HIS A 140 35.91 12.04 -2.33
CA HIS A 140 36.24 13.03 -3.37
C HIS A 140 35.08 13.99 -3.67
N LEU A 141 34.25 14.26 -2.65
CA LEU A 141 33.15 15.19 -2.72
C LEU A 141 33.63 16.63 -2.57
N ASN A 142 32.85 17.55 -3.14
CA ASN A 142 33.04 18.98 -2.97
C ASN A 142 31.68 19.67 -2.77
N ALA A 143 31.75 20.92 -2.30
CA ALA A 143 30.56 21.70 -1.94
C ALA A 143 29.59 21.94 -3.11
N SER A 144 30.04 21.81 -4.37
CA SER A 144 29.16 21.96 -5.54
C SER A 144 28.20 20.79 -5.74
N ILE A 145 28.48 19.63 -5.13
CA ILE A 145 27.60 18.45 -5.21
C ILE A 145 26.47 18.63 -4.19
N PRO A 146 25.20 18.69 -4.61
CA PRO A 146 24.09 18.87 -3.68
C PRO A 146 23.77 17.58 -2.91
N ASP A 147 23.36 17.75 -1.65
CA ASP A 147 23.12 16.65 -0.70
C ASP A 147 22.06 15.64 -1.19
N ASN A 148 21.09 16.09 -1.99
CA ASN A 148 20.04 15.22 -2.54
C ASN A 148 20.58 14.11 -3.46
N VAL A 149 21.70 14.34 -4.14
CA VAL A 149 22.35 13.33 -5.01
C VAL A 149 22.98 12.22 -4.18
N LEU A 150 23.46 12.54 -2.98
CA LEU A 150 24.15 11.65 -2.06
C LEU A 150 23.18 10.91 -1.12
N GLN A 151 21.90 11.28 -1.12
CA GLN A 151 20.91 10.69 -0.24
C GLN A 151 20.78 9.17 -0.45
N ILE A 152 20.89 8.40 0.64
CA ILE A 152 20.56 6.98 0.71
C ILE A 152 19.25 6.83 1.49
N PRO A 153 18.21 6.18 0.94
CA PRO A 153 16.93 6.05 1.63
C PRO A 153 17.05 5.40 3.01
N GLY A 154 16.50 6.06 4.04
CA GLY A 154 16.51 5.57 5.43
C GLY A 154 17.79 5.88 6.23
N LEU A 155 18.76 6.55 5.62
CA LEU A 155 19.97 7.05 6.29
C LEU A 155 20.03 8.58 6.22
N LYS A 156 20.51 9.21 7.29
CA LYS A 156 21.04 10.58 7.26
C LYS A 156 22.55 10.51 7.08
N PHE A 157 23.19 11.62 6.73
CA PHE A 157 24.64 11.67 6.63
C PHE A 157 25.22 13.01 7.09
N ILE A 158 26.52 12.99 7.33
CA ILE A 158 27.38 14.17 7.47
C ILE A 158 28.61 13.96 6.58
N ARG A 159 29.15 15.06 6.03
CA ARG A 159 30.32 15.01 5.16
C ARG A 159 31.33 16.11 5.52
N CYS A 160 32.60 15.81 5.29
CA CYS A 160 33.71 16.75 5.30
C CYS A 160 34.31 16.72 3.89
N ASP A 161 33.97 17.74 3.11
CA ASP A 161 34.41 17.91 1.73
C ASP A 161 35.77 18.61 1.68
N ARG A 162 36.57 18.33 0.65
CA ARG A 162 37.86 18.98 0.46
C ARG A 162 37.77 20.03 -0.64
N SER A 163 38.12 21.27 -0.33
CA SER A 163 37.94 22.42 -1.23
C SER A 163 39.16 22.74 -2.12
N GLN A 164 40.37 22.25 -1.80
CA GLN A 164 41.61 22.77 -2.41
C GLN A 164 42.50 21.76 -3.18
N ARG A 165 42.13 20.47 -3.35
CA ARG A 165 42.99 19.46 -4.05
C ARG A 165 42.21 18.36 -4.76
N LYS A 166 42.88 17.61 -5.66
CA LYS A 166 42.39 16.31 -6.18
C LYS A 166 42.54 15.23 -5.08
N GLY A 167 41.41 14.75 -4.55
CA GLY A 167 41.32 13.58 -3.66
C GLY A 167 41.10 13.85 -2.16
N GLY A 168 40.63 12.84 -1.42
CA GLY A 168 40.29 12.90 0.01
C GLY A 168 38.81 13.14 0.34
N GLY A 169 38.53 13.55 1.57
CA GLY A 169 37.19 13.84 2.08
C GLY A 169 36.45 12.60 2.58
N VAL A 170 35.62 12.77 3.61
CA VAL A 170 34.91 11.70 4.30
C VAL A 170 33.41 11.97 4.37
N ILE A 171 32.61 10.92 4.29
CA ILE A 171 31.16 10.99 4.50
C ILE A 171 30.73 9.83 5.40
N MET A 172 29.92 10.12 6.40
CA MET A 172 29.41 9.13 7.34
C MET A 172 27.90 9.15 7.32
N TYR A 173 27.32 8.03 6.90
CA TYR A 173 25.90 7.75 6.95
C TYR A 173 25.53 7.08 8.27
N TYR A 174 24.36 7.39 8.78
CA TYR A 174 23.78 6.75 9.96
C TYR A 174 22.27 6.62 9.81
N ALA A 175 21.70 5.56 10.38
CA ALA A 175 20.30 5.26 10.19
C ALA A 175 19.39 6.29 10.86
N GLU A 176 18.29 6.66 10.19
CA GLU A 176 17.35 7.70 10.66
C GLU A 176 16.75 7.41 12.04
N HIS A 177 16.69 6.14 12.44
CA HIS A 177 16.16 5.69 13.72
C HIS A 177 17.15 5.84 14.88
N LEU A 178 18.43 6.14 14.61
CA LEU A 178 19.43 6.38 15.65
C LEU A 178 19.31 7.80 16.20
N SER A 179 19.42 7.93 17.53
CA SER A 179 19.52 9.23 18.20
C SER A 179 20.97 9.70 18.16
N VAL A 180 21.27 10.58 17.20
CA VAL A 180 22.63 11.00 16.88
C VAL A 180 22.84 12.50 17.17
N ASN A 181 23.89 12.82 17.92
CA ASN A 181 24.41 14.17 18.11
C ASN A 181 25.72 14.33 17.32
N HIS A 182 25.86 15.41 16.54
CA HIS A 182 27.07 15.66 15.74
C HIS A 182 28.11 16.39 16.58
N ARG A 183 29.26 15.75 16.82
CA ARG A 183 30.32 16.31 17.68
C ARG A 183 31.33 17.11 16.87
N ARG A 184 30.87 18.21 16.27
CA ARG A 184 31.73 19.12 15.48
C ARG A 184 32.84 19.76 16.32
N ASP A 185 32.62 19.86 17.63
CA ASP A 185 33.59 20.32 18.63
C ASP A 185 34.83 19.42 18.74
N LEU A 186 34.74 18.16 18.30
CA LEU A 186 35.86 17.21 18.29
C LEU A 186 36.60 17.17 16.94
N ALA A 187 36.18 17.98 15.95
CA ALA A 187 36.86 18.05 14.67
C ALA A 187 38.16 18.86 14.79
N ALA A 188 39.28 18.28 14.37
CA ALA A 188 40.56 18.97 14.27
C ALA A 188 40.76 19.52 12.85
N SER A 189 41.37 20.69 12.71
CA SER A 189 41.67 21.31 11.40
C SER A 189 42.64 20.48 10.56
N ASP A 190 43.47 19.68 11.21
CA ASP A 190 44.65 19.06 10.60
C ASP A 190 44.40 17.62 10.13
N ILE A 191 43.20 17.08 10.39
CA ILE A 191 42.81 15.69 10.11
C ILE A 191 41.38 15.65 9.56
N GLU A 192 41.16 14.87 8.50
CA GLU A 192 39.82 14.67 7.94
C GLU A 192 39.04 13.70 8.84
N ALA A 193 38.33 14.24 9.83
CA ALA A 193 37.58 13.44 10.81
C ALA A 193 36.13 13.90 10.97
N LEU A 194 35.21 12.95 11.07
CA LEU A 194 33.80 13.19 11.42
C LEU A 194 33.42 12.40 12.65
N TRP A 195 32.83 13.07 13.62
CA TRP A 195 32.45 12.49 14.91
C TRP A 195 30.94 12.54 15.13
N ILE A 196 30.35 11.39 15.47
CA ILE A 196 28.96 11.30 15.92
C ILE A 196 28.87 10.60 17.28
N GLN A 197 28.02 11.13 18.14
CA GLN A 197 27.69 10.53 19.42
C GLN A 197 26.28 9.94 19.33
N VAL A 198 26.17 8.62 19.47
CA VAL A 198 24.91 7.89 19.39
C VAL A 198 24.48 7.45 20.77
N LYS A 199 23.26 7.82 21.16
CA LYS A 199 22.64 7.41 22.43
C LYS A 199 21.95 6.07 22.25
N PHE A 200 22.37 5.07 23.01
CA PHE A 200 21.69 3.78 23.16
C PHE A 200 21.04 3.68 24.54
N PRO A 201 20.10 2.74 24.77
CA PRO A 201 19.43 2.59 26.06
C PRO A 201 20.37 2.34 27.24
N THR A 202 21.50 1.66 26.99
CA THR A 202 22.43 1.20 28.04
C THR A 202 23.74 1.98 28.08
N ASN A 203 24.06 2.74 27.04
CA ASN A 203 25.30 3.50 26.96
C ASN A 203 25.21 4.61 25.89
N THR A 204 26.20 5.49 25.88
CA THR A 204 26.42 6.43 24.78
C THR A 204 27.76 6.10 24.13
N THR A 205 27.75 5.95 22.80
CA THR A 205 28.94 5.52 22.05
C THR A 205 29.31 6.59 21.04
N LEU A 206 30.61 6.88 20.96
CA LEU A 206 31.18 7.81 19.99
C LEU A 206 31.70 7.01 18.79
N PHE A 207 31.28 7.39 17.58
CA PHE A 207 31.79 6.84 16.32
C PHE A 207 32.54 7.93 15.58
N SER A 208 33.65 7.54 14.96
CA SER A 208 34.47 8.42 14.15
C SER A 208 34.88 7.73 12.86
N VAL A 209 34.92 8.50 11.77
CA VAL A 209 35.67 8.14 10.57
C VAL A 209 36.81 9.14 10.44
N ILE A 210 38.03 8.64 10.29
CA ILE A 210 39.25 9.43 10.23
C ILE A 210 40.00 9.02 8.97
N ASN A 211 40.31 9.98 8.11
CA ASN A 211 41.15 9.78 6.95
C ASN A 211 42.42 10.63 7.05
N ARG A 212 43.56 10.06 6.64
CA ARG A 212 44.86 10.75 6.69
C ARG A 212 45.22 11.26 5.30
N GLY A 213 45.33 12.59 5.15
CA GLY A 213 45.77 13.20 3.89
C GLY A 213 47.25 12.94 3.56
N PRO A 214 47.64 12.89 2.28
CA PRO A 214 48.97 12.49 1.82
C PRO A 214 50.12 13.45 2.19
N ASN A 215 49.84 14.68 2.64
CA ASN A 215 50.88 15.68 2.99
C ASN A 215 51.48 15.57 4.40
N ASN A 216 51.05 14.60 5.21
CA ASN A 216 51.72 14.34 6.48
C ASN A 216 52.90 13.38 6.25
N MET A 217 54.05 13.92 5.81
CA MET A 217 55.34 13.20 5.78
C MET A 217 55.51 12.34 7.05
N PRO A 218 56.08 11.13 6.95
CA PRO A 218 56.34 10.30 8.10
C PRO A 218 57.50 10.89 8.90
N THR A 219 57.22 11.90 9.73
CA THR A 219 58.06 12.07 10.92
C THR A 219 57.74 10.87 11.81
N PHE A 220 58.70 9.95 11.94
CA PHE A 220 58.64 8.73 12.75
C PHE A 220 58.00 8.96 14.14
N GLY A 221 58.10 10.17 14.70
CA GLY A 221 57.47 10.57 15.98
C GLY A 221 55.93 10.63 16.00
N LYS A 222 55.23 10.93 14.90
CA LYS A 222 53.76 11.06 14.91
C LYS A 222 53.02 9.71 14.89
N THR A 223 53.56 8.70 14.21
CA THR A 223 52.99 7.34 14.23
C THR A 223 53.15 6.69 15.61
N LYS A 224 54.31 6.89 16.27
CA LYS A 224 54.53 6.44 17.66
C LYS A 224 53.57 7.10 18.64
N LYS A 225 53.22 8.39 18.41
CA LYS A 225 52.23 9.11 19.22
C LYS A 225 50.80 8.59 19.04
N LEU A 226 50.40 8.23 17.81
CA LEU A 226 49.09 7.61 17.55
C LEU A 226 49.00 6.21 18.18
N LEU A 227 50.03 5.38 18.00
CA LEU A 227 50.12 4.06 18.63
C LEU A 227 50.12 4.18 20.16
N GLY A 228 50.90 5.11 20.72
CA GLY A 228 50.89 5.38 22.16
C GLY A 228 49.54 5.92 22.66
N THR A 229 48.79 6.63 21.82
CA THR A 229 47.41 7.04 22.15
C THR A 229 46.48 5.83 22.16
N PHE A 230 46.63 4.91 21.20
CA PHE A 230 45.85 3.67 21.19
C PHE A 230 46.16 2.80 22.40
N GLU A 231 47.44 2.65 22.76
CA GLU A 231 47.87 1.94 23.96
C GLU A 231 47.32 2.61 25.23
N TYR A 232 47.44 3.95 25.35
CA TYR A 232 46.96 4.71 26.51
C TYR A 232 45.45 4.55 26.74
N PHE A 233 44.65 4.58 25.66
CA PHE A 233 43.19 4.41 25.74
C PHE A 233 42.74 2.95 25.62
N ASN A 234 43.67 1.99 25.61
CA ASN A 234 43.41 0.56 25.39
C ASN A 234 42.52 0.31 24.16
N MET A 235 42.81 1.01 23.07
CA MET A 235 42.16 0.88 21.79
C MET A 235 42.76 -0.30 21.02
N GLN A 236 41.91 -1.22 20.62
CA GLN A 236 42.31 -2.46 19.93
C GLN A 236 41.80 -2.44 18.50
N ASN A 237 42.68 -2.75 17.55
CA ASN A 237 42.30 -2.99 16.16
C ASN A 237 41.65 -4.38 16.03
N ILE A 238 40.46 -4.44 15.44
CA ILE A 238 39.70 -5.69 15.29
C ILE A 238 39.78 -6.28 13.88
N ILE A 239 40.42 -5.58 12.93
CA ILE A 239 40.64 -6.07 11.56
C ILE A 239 42.08 -6.56 11.43
N SER A 240 42.26 -7.85 11.22
CA SER A 240 43.58 -8.47 11.05
C SER A 240 43.91 -8.85 9.60
N GLN A 241 42.89 -8.92 8.72
CA GLN A 241 43.06 -9.36 7.33
C GLN A 241 43.45 -8.17 6.42
N PRO A 242 44.28 -8.37 5.38
CA PRO A 242 44.62 -7.32 4.43
C PRO A 242 43.37 -6.71 3.77
N THR A 243 43.33 -5.39 3.64
CA THR A 243 42.16 -4.66 3.10
C THR A 243 42.41 -4.14 1.69
N ARG A 244 43.67 -4.04 1.28
CA ARG A 244 44.08 -3.69 -0.08
C ARG A 244 45.00 -4.79 -0.62
N ILE A 245 44.51 -5.52 -1.62
CA ILE A 245 45.21 -6.63 -2.25
C ILE A 245 45.41 -6.28 -3.72
N THR A 246 46.66 -6.28 -4.16
CA THR A 246 47.06 -6.11 -5.56
C THR A 246 47.70 -7.41 -6.05
N SER A 247 47.96 -7.54 -7.35
CA SER A 247 48.60 -8.73 -7.92
C SER A 247 49.99 -9.04 -7.33
N THR A 248 50.62 -8.10 -6.64
CA THR A 248 51.99 -8.22 -6.13
C THR A 248 52.14 -7.93 -4.63
N THR A 249 51.14 -7.31 -3.98
CA THR A 249 51.25 -6.89 -2.57
C THR A 249 49.91 -6.93 -1.83
N GLU A 250 49.95 -7.25 -0.54
CA GLU A 250 48.81 -7.25 0.39
C GLU A 250 49.10 -6.30 1.57
N PHE A 251 48.25 -5.28 1.77
CA PHE A 251 48.40 -4.30 2.83
C PHE A 251 47.12 -4.18 3.66
N LEU A 252 47.28 -4.08 4.99
CA LEU A 252 46.21 -3.70 5.93
C LEU A 252 46.24 -2.17 6.12
N ILE A 253 45.32 -1.48 5.46
CA ILE A 253 45.27 0.00 5.46
C ILE A 253 43.99 0.51 6.14
N ASP A 254 42.90 -0.25 6.07
CA ASP A 254 41.60 0.12 6.61
C ASP A 254 41.36 -0.58 7.95
N LEU A 255 41.37 0.19 9.05
CA LEU A 255 41.28 -0.34 10.41
C LEU A 255 39.90 -0.05 11.02
N ILE A 256 39.42 -0.97 11.87
CA ILE A 256 38.38 -0.65 12.85
C ILE A 256 39.01 -0.77 14.23
N VAL A 257 39.02 0.32 14.97
CA VAL A 257 39.67 0.42 16.28
C VAL A 257 38.63 0.73 17.35
N THR A 258 38.66 0.03 18.49
CA THR A 258 37.67 0.18 19.56
C THR A 258 38.29 0.03 20.95
N THR A 259 37.80 0.80 21.93
CA THR A 259 38.14 0.64 23.36
C THR A 259 37.40 -0.52 24.02
N LYS A 260 36.41 -1.11 23.35
CA LYS A 260 35.55 -2.18 23.87
C LYS A 260 35.44 -3.33 22.90
N ALA A 261 36.55 -4.04 22.68
CA ALA A 261 36.60 -5.19 21.78
C ALA A 261 35.62 -6.31 22.20
N ASN A 262 35.35 -6.47 23.50
CA ASN A 262 34.37 -7.42 24.03
C ASN A 262 32.91 -7.19 23.56
N MET A 263 32.59 -5.97 23.10
CA MET A 263 31.28 -5.63 22.54
C MET A 263 31.15 -6.00 21.06
N VAL A 264 32.25 -6.33 20.39
CA VAL A 264 32.24 -6.81 19.00
C VAL A 264 31.77 -8.26 19.00
N ARG A 265 30.72 -8.55 18.23
CA ARG A 265 30.20 -9.90 18.03
C ARG A 265 30.87 -10.61 16.87
N GLN A 266 31.11 -9.87 15.80
CA GLN A 266 31.82 -10.32 14.62
C GLN A 266 32.38 -9.12 13.87
N CYS A 267 33.48 -9.34 13.15
CA CYS A 267 34.09 -8.38 12.24
C CYS A 267 34.72 -9.14 11.07
N GLY A 268 35.02 -8.43 9.99
CA GLY A 268 35.68 -9.04 8.85
C GLY A 268 35.93 -8.07 7.71
N VAL A 269 36.52 -8.63 6.65
CA VAL A 269 36.88 -7.94 5.41
C VAL A 269 36.11 -8.61 4.27
N LEU A 270 35.57 -7.80 3.36
CA LEU A 270 34.77 -8.27 2.23
C LEU A 270 35.20 -7.56 0.92
N PRO A 271 35.80 -8.29 -0.04
CA PRO A 271 36.12 -7.73 -1.35
C PRO A 271 34.83 -7.53 -2.15
N LEU A 272 34.47 -6.27 -2.42
CA LEU A 272 33.23 -5.90 -3.13
C LEU A 272 33.42 -5.69 -4.64
N GLY A 273 34.66 -5.52 -5.11
CA GLY A 273 34.97 -5.19 -6.51
C GLY A 273 34.58 -3.76 -6.95
N ILE A 274 34.03 -2.94 -6.04
CA ILE A 274 33.67 -1.53 -6.32
C ILE A 274 34.81 -0.55 -6.01
N SER A 275 35.85 -0.99 -5.32
CA SER A 275 37.07 -0.25 -5.01
C SER A 275 38.25 -1.23 -4.97
N ASP A 276 39.46 -0.71 -5.13
CA ASP A 276 40.71 -1.40 -4.84
C ASP A 276 40.91 -1.66 -3.32
N HIS A 277 40.04 -1.10 -2.48
CA HIS A 277 39.89 -1.43 -1.07
C HIS A 277 38.69 -2.35 -0.83
N SER A 278 38.86 -3.28 0.11
CA SER A 278 37.80 -4.15 0.60
C SER A 278 36.98 -3.47 1.69
N LEU A 279 35.70 -3.82 1.77
CA LEU A 279 34.81 -3.33 2.84
C LEU A 279 35.23 -3.97 4.17
N VAL A 280 35.47 -3.15 5.19
CA VAL A 280 35.64 -3.62 6.56
C VAL A 280 34.34 -3.41 7.34
N TYR A 281 33.94 -4.39 8.14
CA TYR A 281 32.67 -4.32 8.88
C TYR A 281 32.78 -4.91 10.28
N ALA A 282 31.87 -4.49 11.16
CA ALA A 282 31.69 -5.09 12.48
C ALA A 282 30.23 -5.05 12.91
N THR A 283 29.83 -6.04 13.72
CA THR A 283 28.54 -6.08 14.41
C THR A 283 28.78 -5.93 15.91
N LEU A 284 28.16 -4.93 16.53
CA LEU A 284 28.33 -4.58 17.93
C LEU A 284 27.09 -4.97 18.75
N LYS A 285 27.30 -5.49 19.97
CA LYS A 285 26.26 -5.81 20.96
C LYS A 285 25.63 -4.55 21.58
N LEU A 286 25.09 -3.66 20.75
CA LEU A 286 24.42 -2.41 21.12
C LEU A 286 22.98 -2.45 20.63
N LYS A 287 22.00 -2.46 21.55
CA LYS A 287 20.57 -2.65 21.22
C LYS A 287 20.00 -1.46 20.41
N SER A 288 19.70 -1.66 19.13
CA SER A 288 18.97 -0.72 18.27
C SER A 288 17.62 -1.28 17.80
N LYS A 289 16.52 -0.52 17.97
CA LYS A 289 15.18 -0.91 17.53
C LYS A 289 14.97 -0.56 16.05
N ARG A 290 15.13 -1.54 15.15
CA ARG A 290 14.89 -1.36 13.70
C ARG A 290 13.39 -1.40 13.35
N PRO A 291 12.91 -0.57 12.38
CA PRO A 291 11.54 -0.66 11.89
C PRO A 291 11.29 -1.93 11.05
N PRO A 292 10.08 -2.53 11.09
CA PRO A 292 9.75 -3.75 10.35
C PRO A 292 9.63 -3.49 8.83
N PRO A 293 9.91 -4.50 7.98
CA PRO A 293 9.80 -4.39 6.52
C PRO A 293 8.35 -4.30 6.05
N LYS A 294 8.11 -3.52 4.99
CA LYS A 294 6.78 -3.36 4.35
C LYS A 294 6.49 -4.54 3.39
N ILE A 295 5.36 -5.23 3.58
CA ILE A 295 4.90 -6.40 2.81
C ILE A 295 3.78 -5.97 1.85
N VAL A 296 3.74 -6.51 0.63
CA VAL A 296 2.68 -6.31 -0.37
C VAL A 296 2.18 -7.69 -0.83
N ARG A 297 0.86 -7.83 -1.01
CA ARG A 297 0.21 -9.08 -1.46
C ARG A 297 -0.01 -9.07 -2.97
N SER A 298 0.20 -10.21 -3.63
CA SER A 298 -0.06 -10.41 -5.07
C SER A 298 -0.48 -11.85 -5.36
N ARG A 299 -1.33 -12.08 -6.37
CA ARG A 299 -1.78 -13.43 -6.80
C ARG A 299 -0.66 -14.19 -7.50
N ASN A 300 -0.47 -15.46 -7.15
CA ASN A 300 0.61 -16.29 -7.68
C ASN A 300 0.14 -17.15 -8.87
N PHE A 301 0.49 -16.74 -10.08
CA PHE A 301 0.15 -17.47 -11.31
C PHE A 301 1.17 -18.55 -11.72
N LYS A 302 2.26 -18.77 -10.96
CA LYS A 302 3.35 -19.69 -11.39
C LYS A 302 2.90 -21.15 -11.53
N ARG A 303 1.92 -21.57 -10.74
CA ARG A 303 1.39 -22.94 -10.72
C ARG A 303 -0.05 -23.01 -11.23
N CYS A 304 -0.57 -21.94 -11.83
CA CYS A 304 -1.93 -21.89 -12.36
C CYS A 304 -1.98 -22.62 -13.71
N ASN A 305 -2.75 -23.71 -13.79
CA ASN A 305 -3.08 -24.33 -15.07
C ASN A 305 -4.19 -23.51 -15.74
N ILE A 306 -3.88 -22.86 -16.85
CA ILE A 306 -4.80 -21.95 -17.54
C ILE A 306 -6.00 -22.71 -18.11
N GLN A 307 -5.83 -23.96 -18.53
CA GLN A 307 -6.90 -24.74 -19.14
C GLN A 307 -7.93 -25.15 -18.09
N ASP A 308 -7.46 -25.66 -16.94
CA ASP A 308 -8.32 -26.05 -15.82
C ASP A 308 -9.01 -24.81 -15.22
N PHE A 309 -8.28 -23.70 -15.07
CA PHE A 309 -8.86 -22.44 -14.61
C PHE A 309 -10.01 -21.94 -15.49
N LYS A 310 -9.86 -22.01 -16.82
CA LYS A 310 -10.94 -21.63 -17.74
C LYS A 310 -12.14 -22.56 -17.65
N LYS A 311 -11.87 -23.87 -17.61
CA LYS A 311 -12.91 -24.90 -17.49
C LYS A 311 -13.72 -24.72 -16.20
N ASP A 312 -13.04 -24.48 -15.09
CA ASP A 312 -13.70 -24.29 -13.79
C ASP A 312 -14.52 -23.00 -13.76
N ILE A 313 -14.07 -21.92 -14.42
CA ILE A 313 -14.88 -20.70 -14.60
C ILE A 313 -16.15 -20.98 -15.41
N GLU A 314 -16.04 -21.76 -16.49
CA GLU A 314 -17.18 -22.13 -17.34
C GLU A 314 -18.20 -23.01 -16.60
N LEU A 315 -17.76 -23.76 -15.60
CA LEU A 315 -18.61 -24.63 -14.76
C LEU A 315 -19.30 -23.89 -13.61
N ILE A 316 -18.93 -22.63 -13.33
CA ILE A 316 -19.56 -21.86 -12.25
C ILE A 316 -21.05 -21.61 -12.58
N PRO A 317 -21.98 -21.93 -11.66
CA PRO A 317 -23.41 -21.76 -11.88
C PRO A 317 -23.85 -20.30 -11.63
N PHE A 318 -23.34 -19.34 -12.41
CA PHE A 318 -23.68 -17.92 -12.27
C PHE A 318 -25.19 -17.62 -12.42
N HIS A 319 -25.96 -18.51 -13.04
CA HIS A 319 -27.42 -18.41 -13.15
C HIS A 319 -28.13 -18.48 -11.79
N LEU A 320 -27.50 -19.07 -10.75
CA LEU A 320 -28.09 -19.10 -9.40
C LEU A 320 -28.13 -17.72 -8.75
N LEU A 321 -27.42 -16.74 -9.30
CA LEU A 321 -27.43 -15.36 -8.81
C LEU A 321 -28.75 -14.65 -9.12
N ASP A 322 -29.54 -15.14 -10.07
CA ASP A 322 -30.88 -14.60 -10.37
C ASP A 322 -31.89 -14.81 -9.23
N ILE A 323 -31.53 -15.62 -8.22
CA ILE A 323 -32.36 -15.87 -7.03
C ILE A 323 -32.34 -14.68 -6.07
N PHE A 324 -31.30 -13.84 -6.11
CA PHE A 324 -31.20 -12.69 -5.21
C PHE A 324 -32.15 -11.56 -5.64
N GLU A 325 -32.98 -11.09 -4.71
CA GLU A 325 -33.86 -9.93 -4.93
C GLU A 325 -33.08 -8.60 -4.87
N ASP A 326 -32.04 -8.53 -4.03
CA ASP A 326 -31.17 -7.36 -3.94
C ASP A 326 -30.07 -7.39 -5.01
N LYS A 327 -29.91 -6.28 -5.71
CA LYS A 327 -28.99 -6.17 -6.84
C LYS A 327 -27.53 -6.18 -6.41
N ASP A 328 -27.20 -5.57 -5.26
CA ASP A 328 -25.84 -5.60 -4.74
C ASP A 328 -25.47 -7.03 -4.28
N ASP A 329 -26.43 -7.82 -3.82
CA ASP A 329 -26.23 -9.24 -3.50
C ASP A 329 -25.93 -10.10 -4.75
N VAL A 330 -26.53 -9.78 -5.91
CA VAL A 330 -26.17 -10.40 -7.20
C VAL A 330 -24.69 -10.19 -7.52
N LEU A 331 -24.19 -8.96 -7.35
CA LEU A 331 -22.77 -8.66 -7.57
C LEU A 331 -21.86 -9.31 -6.52
N TRP A 332 -22.28 -9.30 -5.25
CA TRP A 332 -21.55 -9.97 -4.19
C TRP A 332 -21.38 -11.46 -4.49
N GLY A 333 -22.48 -12.15 -4.86
CA GLY A 333 -22.45 -13.56 -5.22
C GLY A 333 -21.59 -13.82 -6.46
N TRP A 334 -21.63 -12.94 -7.46
CA TRP A 334 -20.73 -13.02 -8.61
C TRP A 334 -19.26 -12.92 -8.20
N ASN A 335 -18.93 -11.93 -7.37
CA ASN A 335 -17.57 -11.71 -6.86
C ASN A 335 -17.09 -12.89 -6.04
N LEU A 336 -17.95 -13.47 -5.21
CA LEU A 336 -17.65 -14.65 -4.41
C LEU A 336 -17.28 -15.83 -5.30
N LEU A 337 -18.21 -16.28 -6.15
CA LEU A 337 -18.01 -17.43 -7.04
C LEU A 337 -16.76 -17.26 -7.92
N PHE A 338 -16.54 -16.07 -8.46
CA PHE A 338 -15.37 -15.80 -9.29
C PHE A 338 -14.06 -15.78 -8.49
N ASN A 339 -14.05 -15.17 -7.30
CA ASN A 339 -12.84 -15.12 -6.48
C ASN A 339 -12.48 -16.47 -5.90
N ASP A 340 -13.44 -17.34 -5.60
CA ASP A 340 -13.19 -18.71 -5.11
C ASP A 340 -12.38 -19.52 -6.11
N VAL A 341 -12.79 -19.51 -7.39
CA VAL A 341 -12.03 -20.16 -8.47
C VAL A 341 -10.68 -19.49 -8.68
N CYS A 342 -10.60 -18.16 -8.53
CA CYS A 342 -9.31 -17.46 -8.56
C CYS A 342 -8.39 -17.82 -7.40
N ASP A 343 -8.92 -18.04 -6.20
CA ASP A 343 -8.16 -18.39 -5.00
C ASP A 343 -7.64 -19.82 -5.07
N PHE A 344 -8.45 -20.74 -5.61
CA PHE A 344 -8.03 -22.11 -5.90
C PHE A 344 -6.89 -22.18 -6.93
N HIS A 345 -7.06 -21.54 -8.10
CA HIS A 345 -6.08 -21.61 -9.19
C HIS A 345 -4.90 -20.63 -9.07
N SER A 346 -5.09 -19.52 -8.37
CA SER A 346 -4.11 -18.42 -8.28
C SER A 346 -4.12 -17.72 -6.90
N PRO A 347 -3.77 -18.45 -5.83
CA PRO A 347 -3.87 -17.95 -4.46
C PRO A 347 -3.01 -16.71 -4.21
N TYR A 348 -3.46 -15.86 -3.29
CA TYR A 348 -2.67 -14.72 -2.83
C TYR A 348 -1.41 -15.19 -2.12
N LYS A 349 -0.28 -14.61 -2.49
CA LYS A 349 0.98 -14.80 -1.78
C LYS A 349 1.33 -13.52 -1.04
N ASP A 350 1.63 -13.65 0.24
CA ASP A 350 2.34 -12.61 0.98
C ASP A 350 3.74 -12.51 0.42
N VAL A 351 4.00 -11.42 -0.27
CA VAL A 351 5.31 -11.25 -0.87
C VAL A 351 6.11 -10.29 0.02
N LYS A 352 7.13 -10.84 0.67
CA LYS A 352 8.37 -10.08 0.89
C LYS A 352 9.02 -9.87 -0.50
N GLU A 353 8.39 -9.05 -1.34
CA GLU A 353 8.56 -8.94 -2.81
C GLU A 353 9.78 -8.17 -3.28
N TYR A 354 10.57 -7.64 -2.36
CA TYR A 354 11.45 -6.55 -2.73
C TYR A 354 12.78 -7.00 -3.37
N LYS A 355 13.20 -8.24 -3.12
CA LYS A 355 14.52 -8.75 -3.54
C LYS A 355 14.46 -9.61 -4.79
N ARG A 356 13.48 -10.52 -4.92
CA ARG A 356 13.37 -11.47 -6.04
C ARG A 356 13.01 -10.80 -7.38
N LEU A 357 12.01 -9.91 -7.39
CA LEU A 357 11.56 -9.21 -8.60
C LEU A 357 12.40 -7.97 -8.97
N ARG A 358 13.15 -7.38 -8.02
CA ARG A 358 14.04 -6.25 -8.32
C ARG A 358 15.26 -6.68 -9.14
N ASN A 359 15.80 -7.88 -8.89
CA ASN A 359 17.04 -8.34 -9.52
C ASN A 359 16.80 -9.06 -10.87
N GLU A 360 15.69 -9.78 -11.06
CA GLU A 360 15.32 -10.35 -12.38
C GLU A 360 14.99 -9.22 -13.39
N ILE A 361 14.20 -8.22 -13.00
CA ILE A 361 13.71 -7.17 -13.91
C ILE A 361 14.77 -6.10 -14.24
N THR A 362 15.66 -5.75 -13.30
CA THR A 362 16.69 -4.72 -13.58
C THR A 362 17.75 -5.21 -14.58
N THR A 363 17.97 -6.53 -14.62
CA THR A 363 19.01 -7.16 -15.43
C THR A 363 18.55 -7.38 -16.88
N ASP A 364 17.32 -7.85 -17.09
CA ASP A 364 16.75 -8.05 -18.43
C ASP A 364 16.42 -6.73 -19.13
N VAL A 365 15.97 -5.72 -18.38
CA VAL A 365 15.67 -4.38 -18.92
C VAL A 365 16.95 -3.65 -19.34
N ARG A 366 18.08 -3.82 -18.64
CA ARG A 366 19.36 -3.24 -19.06
C ARG A 366 19.91 -3.96 -20.30
N ARG A 367 19.78 -5.28 -20.38
CA ARG A 367 20.31 -6.09 -21.50
C ARG A 367 19.53 -5.87 -22.81
N ALA A 368 18.20 -5.78 -22.75
CA ALA A 368 17.35 -5.54 -23.93
C ALA A 368 17.41 -4.08 -24.42
N LYS A 369 17.49 -3.09 -23.50
CA LYS A 369 17.65 -1.68 -23.89
C LYS A 369 19.00 -1.40 -24.55
N THR A 370 20.08 -1.99 -24.03
CA THR A 370 21.40 -1.91 -24.67
C THR A 370 21.37 -2.53 -26.06
N LYS A 371 20.66 -3.65 -26.28
CA LYS A 371 20.54 -4.27 -27.61
C LYS A 371 19.68 -3.44 -28.59
N HIS A 372 18.56 -2.89 -28.13
CA HIS A 372 17.64 -2.09 -28.96
C HIS A 372 18.25 -0.74 -29.38
N PHE A 373 18.82 0.03 -28.44
CA PHE A 373 19.45 1.32 -28.79
C PHE A 373 20.73 1.14 -29.60
N LYS A 374 21.46 0.04 -29.42
CA LYS A 374 22.65 -0.29 -30.23
C LYS A 374 22.27 -0.61 -31.68
N ASN A 375 21.17 -1.32 -31.92
CA ASN A 375 20.67 -1.58 -33.29
C ASN A 375 20.14 -0.31 -33.96
N GLN A 376 19.40 0.54 -33.24
CA GLN A 376 18.88 1.78 -33.79
C GLN A 376 19.98 2.83 -34.04
N LEU A 377 21.02 2.89 -33.21
CA LEU A 377 22.18 3.77 -33.45
C LEU A 377 22.97 3.40 -34.72
N ILE A 378 22.89 2.14 -35.16
CA ILE A 378 23.54 1.66 -36.39
C ILE A 378 22.72 2.03 -37.64
N GLU A 379 21.40 2.19 -37.51
CA GLU A 379 20.46 2.43 -38.64
C GLU A 379 20.19 3.93 -38.92
N ILE A 380 20.62 4.83 -38.04
CA ILE A 380 20.37 6.28 -38.17
C ILE A 380 21.23 6.91 -39.27
N LYS A 381 20.60 7.69 -40.15
CA LYS A 381 21.27 8.40 -41.26
C LYS A 381 21.25 9.92 -41.12
N THR A 382 20.53 10.49 -40.13
CA THR A 382 20.38 11.94 -39.96
C THR A 382 20.61 12.42 -38.52
N SER A 383 21.08 13.66 -38.36
CA SER A 383 21.40 14.25 -37.04
C SER A 383 20.17 14.53 -36.15
N ALA A 384 18.98 14.77 -36.72
CA ALA A 384 17.76 15.03 -35.95
C ALA A 384 17.22 13.75 -35.27
N GLU A 385 17.36 12.60 -35.94
CA GLU A 385 16.99 11.28 -35.42
C GLU A 385 17.91 10.83 -34.29
N TYR A 386 19.21 11.14 -34.40
CA TYR A 386 20.21 10.89 -33.35
C TYR A 386 19.87 11.60 -32.02
N TRP A 387 19.53 12.90 -32.07
CA TRP A 387 19.21 13.67 -30.86
C TRP A 387 17.86 13.33 -30.22
N ASN A 388 16.88 12.86 -31.01
CA ASN A 388 15.61 12.35 -30.50
C ASN A 388 15.76 10.99 -29.81
N LEU A 389 16.62 10.11 -30.33
CA LEU A 389 16.94 8.82 -29.72
C LEU A 389 17.66 8.99 -28.37
N LEU A 390 18.63 9.91 -28.30
CA LEU A 390 19.43 10.18 -27.10
C LEU A 390 18.57 10.72 -25.93
N ARG A 391 17.54 11.52 -26.26
CA ARG A 391 16.56 12.06 -25.29
C ARG A 391 15.64 10.97 -24.74
N ASN A 392 15.30 9.98 -25.57
CA ASN A 392 14.50 8.81 -25.18
C ASN A 392 15.29 7.80 -24.31
N ALA A 393 16.63 7.74 -24.46
CA ALA A 393 17.49 6.84 -23.71
C ALA A 393 17.84 7.34 -22.28
N THR A 394 17.78 8.66 -22.02
CA THR A 394 18.38 9.29 -20.83
C THR A 394 17.40 9.83 -19.77
N ALA A 395 16.07 9.80 -19.97
CA ALA A 395 15.12 10.30 -18.97
C ALA A 395 14.59 9.21 -18.01
N PRO A 396 14.86 9.25 -16.68
CA PRO A 396 14.30 8.29 -15.73
C PRO A 396 12.96 8.77 -15.17
N LYS A 397 11.85 8.11 -15.54
CA LYS A 397 10.58 8.19 -14.78
C LYS A 397 10.63 7.26 -13.56
N LEU A 398 11.36 7.66 -12.51
CA LEU A 398 11.06 7.18 -11.15
C LEU A 398 9.69 7.77 -10.76
N ARG A 399 8.76 6.95 -10.23
CA ARG A 399 7.55 7.49 -9.58
C ARG A 399 8.04 8.36 -8.41
N LYS A 400 8.04 9.68 -8.58
CA LYS A 400 8.26 10.61 -7.48
C LYS A 400 7.22 10.30 -6.40
N ALA A 401 7.67 10.05 -5.17
CA ALA A 401 6.78 10.04 -4.03
C ALA A 401 6.19 11.46 -3.89
N ILE A 402 4.93 11.55 -3.50
CA ILE A 402 4.28 12.86 -3.24
C ILE A 402 5.09 13.55 -2.15
N GLY A 403 5.57 14.77 -2.42
CA GLY A 403 6.31 15.60 -1.48
C GLY A 403 5.49 15.99 -0.24
N PRO A 404 6.05 16.79 0.67
CA PRO A 404 5.28 17.40 1.76
C PRO A 404 4.13 18.26 1.22
N LEU A 405 2.95 18.20 1.82
CA LEU A 405 1.79 19.01 1.40
C LEU A 405 1.54 20.17 2.36
N LYS A 406 1.19 21.35 1.85
CA LYS A 406 0.81 22.51 2.66
C LYS A 406 -0.57 22.30 3.29
N ARG A 407 -0.68 22.61 4.58
CA ARG A 407 -1.93 22.73 5.32
C ARG A 407 -2.51 24.14 5.13
N GLU A 408 -3.78 24.32 5.52
CA GLU A 408 -4.44 25.64 5.52
C GLU A 408 -3.72 26.67 6.41
N ASP A 409 -3.03 26.22 7.46
CA ASP A 409 -2.24 27.06 8.37
C ASP A 409 -0.80 27.36 7.87
N GLY A 410 -0.47 26.94 6.64
CA GLY A 410 0.85 27.13 6.04
C GLY A 410 1.91 26.09 6.43
N SER A 411 1.63 25.20 7.39
CA SER A 411 2.57 24.17 7.81
C SER A 411 2.56 22.94 6.88
N LEU A 412 3.58 22.07 6.96
CA LEU A 412 3.75 20.93 6.04
C LEU A 412 3.33 19.58 6.66
N ALA A 413 2.56 18.82 5.90
CA ALA A 413 2.22 17.42 6.15
C ALA A 413 3.21 16.50 5.42
N VAL A 414 3.97 15.72 6.18
CA VAL A 414 5.02 14.82 5.65
C VAL A 414 4.61 13.34 5.69
N ASP A 415 3.73 12.98 6.63
CA ASP A 415 3.26 11.60 6.80
C ASP A 415 2.37 11.15 5.63
N SER A 416 2.52 9.90 5.20
CA SER A 416 1.81 9.39 4.01
C SER A 416 0.30 9.28 4.23
N LYS A 417 -0.13 8.89 5.45
CA LYS A 417 -1.55 8.76 5.78
C LYS A 417 -2.18 10.14 5.91
N GLU A 418 -1.49 11.08 6.57
CA GLU A 418 -1.90 12.47 6.65
C GLU A 418 -2.09 13.11 5.26
N LYS A 419 -1.09 12.99 4.38
CA LYS A 419 -1.17 13.49 2.99
C LYS A 419 -2.35 12.91 2.23
N SER A 420 -2.58 11.60 2.34
CA SER A 420 -3.71 10.94 1.67
C SER A 420 -5.07 11.46 2.12
N ASN A 421 -5.22 11.74 3.43
CA ASN A 421 -6.45 12.27 3.99
C ASN A 421 -6.69 13.73 3.58
N LEU A 422 -5.63 14.55 3.56
CA LEU A 422 -5.69 15.94 3.11
C LEU A 422 -6.13 16.02 1.65
N MET A 423 -5.48 15.27 0.76
CA MET A 423 -5.85 15.19 -0.65
C MET A 423 -7.29 14.68 -0.85
N ASN A 424 -7.68 13.62 -0.15
CA ASN A 424 -9.04 13.11 -0.25
C ASN A 424 -10.09 14.14 0.23
N SER A 425 -9.80 14.89 1.30
CA SER A 425 -10.67 15.95 1.76
C SER A 425 -10.76 17.09 0.75
N PHE A 426 -9.62 17.54 0.23
CA PHE A 426 -9.54 18.60 -0.76
C PHE A 426 -10.33 18.26 -2.03
N PHE A 427 -10.05 17.12 -2.68
CA PHE A 427 -10.72 16.72 -3.91
C PHE A 427 -12.22 16.48 -3.74
N SER A 428 -12.67 16.05 -2.56
CA SER A 428 -14.11 15.83 -2.33
C SER A 428 -14.91 17.12 -2.12
N ASN A 429 -14.27 18.24 -1.75
CA ASN A 429 -14.99 19.47 -1.39
C ASN A 429 -14.72 20.63 -2.36
N ILE A 430 -13.74 20.49 -3.26
CA ILE A 430 -13.31 21.58 -4.15
C ILE A 430 -14.45 22.13 -5.02
N GLY A 431 -15.27 21.27 -5.62
CA GLY A 431 -16.40 21.67 -6.46
C GLY A 431 -17.46 22.45 -5.71
N ILE A 432 -17.83 21.98 -4.51
CA ILE A 432 -18.80 22.64 -3.61
C ILE A 432 -18.27 24.02 -3.18
N ASN A 433 -16.98 24.13 -2.85
CA ASN A 433 -16.40 25.40 -2.42
C ASN A 433 -16.36 26.44 -3.55
N LEU A 434 -16.07 26.01 -4.79
CA LEU A 434 -16.07 26.92 -5.95
C LEU A 434 -17.48 27.36 -6.34
N THR A 435 -18.46 26.46 -6.30
CA THR A 435 -19.86 26.75 -6.65
C THR A 435 -20.57 27.63 -5.62
N ARG A 436 -20.25 27.52 -4.31
CA ARG A 436 -20.81 28.38 -3.25
C ARG A 436 -20.42 29.86 -3.38
N ASN A 437 -19.26 30.14 -3.96
CA ASN A 437 -18.77 31.51 -4.16
C ASN A 437 -19.34 32.16 -5.43
N SER A 438 -20.19 31.46 -6.17
CA SER A 438 -20.72 31.87 -7.47
C SER A 438 -22.22 32.15 -7.37
N SER A 439 -22.62 33.42 -7.52
CA SER A 439 -24.04 33.81 -7.60
C SER A 439 -24.60 33.45 -8.98
N PHE A 440 -25.23 32.29 -9.13
CA PHE A 440 -25.89 31.92 -10.38
C PHE A 440 -27.30 32.53 -10.45
N THR A 441 -27.53 33.42 -11.41
CA THR A 441 -28.88 33.81 -11.85
C THR A 441 -29.55 32.60 -12.50
N LYS A 442 -30.76 32.25 -12.04
CA LYS A 442 -31.59 31.22 -12.68
C LYS A 442 -31.94 31.68 -14.10
N VAL A 443 -31.27 31.14 -15.10
CA VAL A 443 -31.72 31.26 -16.49
C VAL A 443 -32.82 30.21 -16.69
N ASN A 444 -34.04 30.66 -16.97
CA ASN A 444 -35.13 29.76 -17.37
C ASN A 444 -34.76 29.14 -18.72
N PRO A 445 -34.80 27.80 -18.86
CA PRO A 445 -34.56 27.18 -20.16
C PRO A 445 -35.67 27.61 -21.12
N ALA A 446 -35.31 28.27 -22.22
CA ALA A 446 -36.24 28.49 -23.32
C ALA A 446 -36.55 27.12 -23.96
N THR A 447 -37.73 26.58 -23.66
CA THR A 447 -38.25 25.34 -24.27
C THR A 447 -38.62 25.58 -25.73
N THR A 448 -37.69 25.34 -26.64
CA THR A 448 -38.04 25.01 -28.03
C THR A 448 -38.25 23.50 -28.10
N LEU A 449 -39.52 23.08 -28.22
CA LEU A 449 -39.92 21.68 -28.44
C LEU A 449 -39.44 21.22 -29.83
N LYS A 450 -38.17 20.84 -29.93
CA LYS A 450 -37.71 19.99 -31.04
C LYS A 450 -38.01 18.54 -30.67
N SER A 451 -38.58 17.78 -31.60
CA SER A 451 -38.74 16.33 -31.43
C SER A 451 -37.36 15.67 -31.49
N VAL A 452 -36.77 15.41 -30.32
CA VAL A 452 -35.46 14.76 -30.21
C VAL A 452 -35.63 13.23 -30.29
N PRO A 453 -34.84 12.51 -31.12
CA PRO A 453 -34.80 11.05 -31.15
C PRO A 453 -34.50 10.45 -29.77
N ILE A 454 -35.25 9.41 -29.38
CA ILE A 454 -35.22 8.86 -28.02
C ILE A 454 -34.40 7.56 -27.99
N ILE A 455 -33.54 7.42 -26.99
CA ILE A 455 -32.90 6.16 -26.61
C ILE A 455 -33.27 5.79 -25.18
N LYS A 456 -33.72 4.54 -24.96
CA LYS A 456 -34.20 4.07 -23.66
C LYS A 456 -33.34 2.99 -23.02
N ASP A 457 -32.72 2.14 -23.84
CA ASP A 457 -32.07 0.92 -23.38
C ASP A 457 -30.73 0.71 -24.10
N VAL A 458 -29.82 0.01 -23.43
CA VAL A 458 -28.54 -0.45 -23.99
C VAL A 458 -28.63 -1.95 -24.17
N ILE A 459 -28.66 -2.39 -25.42
CA ILE A 459 -28.62 -3.82 -25.76
C ILE A 459 -27.16 -4.19 -25.91
N LEU A 460 -26.70 -5.08 -25.05
CA LEU A 460 -25.32 -5.55 -25.05
C LEU A 460 -25.19 -6.82 -25.90
N SER A 461 -24.10 -6.93 -26.65
CA SER A 461 -23.66 -8.16 -27.30
C SER A 461 -22.45 -8.77 -26.58
N LYS A 462 -22.28 -10.09 -26.67
CA LYS A 462 -21.12 -10.79 -26.09
C LYS A 462 -19.79 -10.28 -26.68
N SER A 463 -19.77 -9.93 -27.98
CA SER A 463 -18.60 -9.36 -28.66
C SER A 463 -18.14 -8.02 -28.08
N GLU A 464 -19.05 -7.22 -27.51
CA GLU A 464 -18.72 -5.96 -26.85
C GLU A 464 -18.04 -6.14 -25.50
N ILE A 465 -18.02 -7.35 -24.95
CA ILE A 465 -17.30 -7.72 -23.72
C ILE A 465 -15.98 -8.42 -24.07
N GLU A 466 -16.00 -9.32 -25.06
CA GLU A 466 -14.84 -10.07 -25.54
C GLU A 466 -13.67 -9.16 -25.91
N LYS A 467 -13.95 -8.12 -26.72
CA LYS A 467 -12.91 -7.22 -27.21
C LYS A 467 -12.25 -6.40 -26.09
N PRO A 468 -12.98 -5.74 -25.18
CA PRO A 468 -12.37 -5.11 -24.02
C PRO A 468 -11.55 -6.07 -23.15
N LEU A 469 -12.00 -7.32 -22.95
CA LEU A 469 -11.27 -8.34 -22.20
C LEU A 469 -9.95 -8.73 -22.88
N SER A 470 -9.95 -8.96 -24.19
CA SER A 470 -8.74 -9.26 -24.96
C SER A 470 -7.74 -8.11 -24.95
N ASP A 471 -8.25 -6.87 -25.00
CA ASP A 471 -7.45 -5.66 -25.08
C ASP A 471 -6.95 -5.17 -23.70
N LEU A 472 -7.32 -5.86 -22.61
CA LEU A 472 -6.83 -5.53 -21.27
C LEU A 472 -5.29 -5.56 -21.22
N LYS A 473 -4.69 -4.55 -20.58
CA LYS A 473 -3.24 -4.54 -20.31
C LYS A 473 -2.96 -5.36 -19.06
N TRP A 474 -2.00 -6.28 -19.13
CA TRP A 474 -1.65 -7.20 -18.04
C TRP A 474 -1.38 -6.51 -16.68
N ASN A 475 -0.71 -5.36 -16.70
CA ASN A 475 -0.22 -4.66 -15.49
C ASN A 475 -1.02 -3.39 -15.17
N LYS A 476 -2.34 -3.38 -15.44
CA LYS A 476 -3.20 -2.23 -15.10
C LYS A 476 -3.42 -2.19 -13.59
N ALA A 477 -3.59 -0.98 -13.05
CA ALA A 477 -3.85 -0.80 -11.63
C ALA A 477 -5.22 -1.37 -11.25
N THR A 478 -5.25 -2.17 -10.19
CA THR A 478 -6.44 -2.80 -9.62
C THR A 478 -7.40 -1.78 -9.00
N GLY A 479 -8.70 -2.04 -9.09
CA GLY A 479 -9.75 -1.27 -8.41
C GLY A 479 -9.86 -1.62 -6.92
N PRO A 480 -10.89 -1.11 -6.22
CA PRO A 480 -11.18 -1.46 -4.83
C PRO A 480 -11.55 -2.95 -4.62
N ASP A 481 -12.08 -3.58 -5.66
CA ASP A 481 -12.45 -5.00 -5.75
C ASP A 481 -11.26 -5.97 -5.69
N GLN A 482 -10.03 -5.47 -5.80
CA GLN A 482 -8.80 -6.27 -5.84
C GLN A 482 -8.70 -7.29 -6.99
N ILE A 483 -9.61 -7.23 -7.97
CA ILE A 483 -9.60 -8.08 -9.17
C ILE A 483 -8.61 -7.51 -10.19
N SER A 484 -7.48 -8.20 -10.38
CA SER A 484 -6.41 -7.71 -11.25
C SER A 484 -6.74 -7.84 -12.73
N SER A 485 -6.20 -6.94 -13.56
CA SER A 485 -6.32 -7.05 -15.02
C SER A 485 -5.74 -8.34 -15.58
N ARG A 486 -4.71 -8.87 -14.91
CA ARG A 486 -4.08 -10.14 -15.26
C ARG A 486 -5.05 -11.31 -15.06
N THR A 487 -5.76 -11.33 -13.94
CA THR A 487 -6.76 -12.36 -13.63
C THR A 487 -7.84 -12.43 -14.71
N LEU A 488 -8.47 -11.29 -15.01
CA LEU A 488 -9.55 -11.20 -16.01
C LEU A 488 -9.06 -11.58 -17.42
N LYS A 489 -7.87 -11.12 -17.79
CA LYS A 489 -7.28 -11.44 -19.09
C LYS A 489 -6.89 -12.91 -19.22
N THR A 490 -6.42 -13.55 -18.15
CA THR A 490 -6.11 -14.98 -18.13
C THR A 490 -7.36 -15.83 -18.31
N ALA A 491 -8.46 -15.46 -17.65
CA ALA A 491 -9.74 -16.14 -17.81
C ALA A 491 -10.30 -15.98 -19.24
N GLY A 492 -10.14 -14.79 -19.85
CA GLY A 492 -10.47 -14.56 -21.25
C GLY A 492 -11.95 -14.83 -21.55
N ASN A 493 -12.24 -15.61 -22.59
CA ASN A 493 -13.62 -15.83 -23.06
C ASN A 493 -14.51 -16.57 -22.06
N ALA A 494 -13.93 -17.35 -21.14
CA ALA A 494 -14.69 -18.01 -20.07
C ALA A 494 -15.48 -17.00 -19.20
N LEU A 495 -15.00 -15.76 -19.11
CA LEU A 495 -15.67 -14.68 -18.37
C LEU A 495 -16.74 -13.92 -19.14
N VAL A 496 -16.84 -14.11 -20.46
CA VAL A 496 -17.76 -13.33 -21.30
C VAL A 496 -19.20 -13.60 -20.90
N HIS A 497 -19.57 -14.86 -20.74
CA HIS A 497 -20.93 -15.24 -20.36
C HIS A 497 -21.32 -14.77 -18.94
N PRO A 498 -20.47 -14.97 -17.91
CA PRO A 498 -20.72 -14.43 -16.57
C PRO A 498 -20.84 -12.90 -16.53
N LEU A 499 -19.94 -12.18 -17.22
CA LEU A 499 -19.98 -10.72 -17.26
C LEU A 499 -21.19 -10.21 -18.04
N TYR A 500 -21.56 -10.89 -19.12
CA TYR A 500 -22.73 -10.55 -19.91
C TYR A 500 -23.99 -10.54 -19.07
N HIS A 501 -24.19 -11.59 -18.27
CA HIS A 501 -25.37 -11.74 -17.42
C HIS A 501 -25.48 -10.61 -16.39
N ILE A 502 -24.41 -10.35 -15.62
CA ILE A 502 -24.43 -9.27 -14.61
C ILE A 502 -24.52 -7.86 -15.22
N PHE A 503 -23.96 -7.65 -16.41
CA PHE A 503 -24.09 -6.40 -17.15
C PHE A 503 -25.52 -6.19 -17.65
N CYS A 504 -26.14 -7.23 -18.20
CA CYS A 504 -27.55 -7.19 -18.59
C CYS A 504 -28.45 -6.89 -17.39
N GLU A 505 -28.18 -7.45 -16.22
CA GLU A 505 -28.97 -7.17 -15.02
C GLU A 505 -28.82 -5.71 -14.56
N SER A 506 -27.60 -5.17 -14.55
CA SER A 506 -27.36 -3.76 -14.27
C SER A 506 -28.12 -2.84 -15.25
N LEU A 507 -28.06 -3.13 -16.55
CA LEU A 507 -28.68 -2.31 -17.60
C LEU A 507 -30.21 -2.40 -17.58
N ARG A 508 -30.77 -3.61 -17.51
CA ARG A 508 -32.21 -3.88 -17.49
C ARG A 508 -32.87 -3.22 -16.28
N SER A 509 -32.18 -3.25 -15.15
CA SER A 509 -32.70 -2.75 -13.89
C SER A 509 -32.43 -1.25 -13.67
N GLY A 510 -31.75 -0.59 -14.62
CA GLY A 510 -31.40 0.83 -14.56
C GLY A 510 -30.51 1.17 -13.36
N TYR A 511 -29.71 0.22 -12.86
CA TYR A 511 -29.01 0.33 -11.59
C TYR A 511 -27.54 -0.03 -11.74
N VAL A 512 -26.68 0.78 -11.12
CA VAL A 512 -25.24 0.50 -10.98
C VAL A 512 -25.01 -0.01 -9.58
N PHE A 513 -24.32 -1.13 -9.43
CA PHE A 513 -23.99 -1.68 -8.12
C PHE A 513 -23.14 -0.72 -7.27
N GLU A 514 -23.38 -0.68 -5.96
CA GLU A 514 -22.68 0.20 -5.02
C GLU A 514 -21.17 -0.05 -5.01
N GLU A 515 -20.72 -1.30 -5.13
CA GLU A 515 -19.28 -1.61 -5.21
C GLU A 515 -18.62 -0.99 -6.45
N TRP A 516 -19.31 -0.98 -7.60
CA TRP A 516 -18.81 -0.38 -8.83
C TRP A 516 -18.79 1.15 -8.78
N LYS A 517 -19.54 1.77 -7.87
CA LYS A 517 -19.47 3.21 -7.59
C LYS A 517 -18.22 3.61 -6.81
N VAL A 518 -17.56 2.67 -6.13
CA VAL A 518 -16.36 2.93 -5.32
C VAL A 518 -15.11 3.08 -6.19
N ALA A 519 -14.31 4.11 -5.92
CA ALA A 519 -13.05 4.36 -6.62
C ALA A 519 -11.87 4.44 -5.65
N ARG A 520 -10.72 3.90 -6.06
CA ARG A 520 -9.44 4.22 -5.43
C ARG A 520 -8.86 5.48 -6.04
N LEU A 521 -8.72 6.54 -5.25
CA LEU A 521 -8.14 7.81 -5.71
C LEU A 521 -6.62 7.73 -5.77
N SER A 522 -6.06 8.08 -6.93
CA SER A 522 -4.62 8.24 -7.15
C SER A 522 -4.33 9.68 -7.62
N PRO A 523 -3.73 10.54 -6.78
CA PRO A 523 -3.37 11.89 -7.20
C PRO A 523 -2.17 11.87 -8.17
N ILE A 524 -2.26 12.66 -9.23
CA ILE A 524 -1.17 12.87 -10.20
C ILE A 524 -0.82 14.35 -10.22
N HIS A 525 0.45 14.66 -9.98
CA HIS A 525 0.95 16.03 -10.07
C HIS A 525 0.87 16.54 -11.51
N LYS A 526 0.27 17.72 -11.73
CA LYS A 526 0.10 18.33 -13.05
C LYS A 526 1.29 19.21 -13.41
N LYS A 527 1.60 20.22 -12.58
CA LYS A 527 2.67 21.23 -12.74
C LYS A 527 2.76 22.11 -11.48
N ASP A 528 3.78 22.96 -11.39
CA ASP A 528 3.98 23.96 -10.34
C ASP A 528 4.36 23.37 -8.96
N ASP A 529 4.03 24.05 -7.85
CA ASP A 529 4.44 23.68 -6.49
C ASP A 529 3.86 22.31 -6.08
N GLU A 530 4.73 21.31 -5.91
CA GLU A 530 4.38 19.94 -5.49
C GLU A 530 3.80 19.89 -4.07
N SER A 531 3.89 20.96 -3.28
CA SER A 531 3.28 21.03 -1.94
C SER A 531 1.84 21.53 -1.94
N ASP A 532 1.37 22.14 -3.03
CA ASP A 532 -0.01 22.61 -3.16
C ASP A 532 -0.92 21.49 -3.73
N MET A 533 -1.98 21.17 -3.00
CA MET A 533 -2.98 20.18 -3.42
C MET A 533 -3.74 20.60 -4.68
N GLY A 534 -3.84 21.90 -4.97
CA GLY A 534 -4.46 22.43 -6.19
C GLY A 534 -3.77 22.00 -7.49
N ASN A 535 -2.48 21.65 -7.39
CA ASN A 535 -1.63 21.25 -8.51
C ASN A 535 -1.70 19.75 -8.83
N TYR A 536 -2.54 19.00 -8.11
CA TYR A 536 -2.76 17.58 -8.34
C TYR A 536 -4.13 17.32 -8.97
N ARG A 537 -4.17 16.32 -9.86
CA ARG A 537 -5.39 15.76 -10.45
C ARG A 537 -5.78 14.46 -9.74
N PRO A 538 -7.00 14.33 -9.22
CA PRO A 538 -7.48 13.05 -8.70
C PRO A 538 -7.80 12.11 -9.86
N ILE A 539 -7.11 10.97 -9.95
CA ILE A 539 -7.50 9.90 -10.87
C ILE A 539 -8.28 8.84 -10.10
N SER A 540 -9.54 8.65 -10.47
CA SER A 540 -10.42 7.62 -9.92
C SER A 540 -10.15 6.28 -10.59
N ILE A 541 -9.63 5.32 -9.83
CA ILE A 541 -9.41 3.94 -10.30
C ILE A 541 -10.61 3.10 -9.86
N LEU A 542 -11.57 2.91 -10.78
CA LEU A 542 -12.71 1.98 -10.60
C LEU A 542 -12.32 0.52 -10.87
N SER A 543 -13.20 -0.38 -10.44
CA SER A 543 -13.24 -1.81 -10.82
C SER A 543 -13.11 -1.99 -12.33
N ILE A 544 -12.45 -3.07 -12.77
CA ILE A 544 -12.25 -3.34 -14.20
C ILE A 544 -13.56 -3.78 -14.87
N PRO A 545 -14.35 -4.71 -14.31
CA PRO A 545 -15.70 -5.02 -14.78
C PRO A 545 -16.58 -3.77 -14.98
N SER A 546 -16.65 -2.86 -13.99
CA SER A 546 -17.38 -1.59 -14.11
C SER A 546 -16.97 -0.79 -15.34
N LYS A 547 -15.65 -0.66 -15.60
CA LYS A 547 -15.14 0.08 -16.75
C LYS A 547 -15.49 -0.55 -18.10
N ILE A 548 -15.63 -1.87 -18.15
CA ILE A 548 -16.05 -2.57 -19.38
C ILE A 548 -17.51 -2.20 -19.68
N LEU A 549 -18.39 -2.27 -18.67
CA LEU A 549 -19.79 -1.86 -18.83
C LEU A 549 -19.91 -0.36 -19.17
N GLU A 550 -19.18 0.51 -18.48
CA GLU A 550 -19.13 1.95 -18.78
C GLU A 550 -18.75 2.20 -20.24
N SER A 551 -17.77 1.46 -20.77
CA SER A 551 -17.34 1.61 -22.17
C SER A 551 -18.45 1.26 -23.15
N ALA A 552 -19.26 0.22 -22.88
CA ALA A 552 -20.38 -0.16 -23.72
C ALA A 552 -21.49 0.90 -23.70
N VAL A 553 -21.85 1.39 -22.51
CA VAL A 553 -22.85 2.46 -22.32
C VAL A 553 -22.41 3.74 -23.03
N ILE A 554 -21.15 4.16 -22.84
CA ILE A 554 -20.58 5.36 -23.49
C ILE A 554 -20.61 5.21 -25.00
N GLN A 555 -20.21 4.05 -25.54
CA GLN A 555 -20.23 3.83 -26.99
C GLN A 555 -21.64 4.00 -27.56
N ARG A 556 -22.67 3.51 -26.85
CA ARG A 556 -24.06 3.66 -27.28
C ARG A 556 -24.53 5.11 -27.25
N ILE A 557 -24.22 5.85 -26.19
CA ILE A 557 -24.55 7.27 -26.06
C ILE A 557 -23.84 8.08 -27.15
N VAL A 558 -22.54 7.87 -27.36
CA VAL A 558 -21.75 8.57 -28.37
C VAL A 558 -22.31 8.30 -29.78
N ASN A 559 -22.71 7.06 -30.07
CA ASN A 559 -23.32 6.72 -31.37
C ASN A 559 -24.63 7.48 -31.59
N HIS A 560 -25.54 7.43 -30.61
CA HIS A 560 -26.80 8.16 -30.64
C HIS A 560 -26.60 9.67 -30.85
N THR A 561 -25.67 10.27 -30.09
CA THR A 561 -25.51 11.74 -30.09
C THR A 561 -24.68 12.27 -31.25
N PHE A 562 -23.64 11.57 -31.71
CA PHE A 562 -22.70 12.10 -32.72
C PHE A 562 -22.85 11.52 -34.12
N TYR A 563 -23.34 10.28 -34.27
CA TYR A 563 -23.29 9.57 -35.54
C TYR A 563 -24.68 9.26 -36.10
N GLU A 564 -25.64 8.86 -35.28
CA GLU A 564 -26.99 8.51 -35.72
C GLU A 564 -27.87 9.75 -35.90
N HIS A 565 -27.77 10.72 -34.99
CA HIS A 565 -28.71 11.86 -34.95
C HIS A 565 -28.07 13.25 -34.87
N SER A 566 -26.74 13.36 -34.84
CA SER A 566 -26.00 14.64 -34.84
C SER A 566 -26.55 15.69 -33.87
N LEU A 567 -26.85 15.26 -32.64
CA LEU A 567 -27.46 16.08 -31.58
C LEU A 567 -26.47 17.07 -30.94
N VAL A 568 -25.17 16.87 -31.17
CA VAL A 568 -24.09 17.74 -30.68
C VAL A 568 -23.56 18.60 -31.83
N THR A 569 -23.13 19.83 -31.53
CA THR A 569 -22.51 20.72 -32.50
C THR A 569 -21.31 20.06 -33.21
N GLU A 570 -21.20 20.28 -34.52
CA GLU A 570 -20.08 19.80 -35.34
C GLU A 570 -18.73 20.41 -34.94
N ASN A 571 -18.76 21.52 -34.19
CA ASN A 571 -17.57 22.19 -33.65
C ASN A 571 -17.08 21.56 -32.34
N GLN A 572 -17.66 20.45 -31.89
CA GLN A 572 -17.13 19.65 -30.77
C GLN A 572 -16.09 18.64 -31.31
N TRP A 573 -14.80 18.95 -31.11
CA TRP A 573 -13.70 18.11 -31.59
C TRP A 573 -13.21 17.10 -30.54
N ALA A 574 -13.28 17.45 -29.26
CA ALA A 574 -12.82 16.60 -28.18
C ALA A 574 -13.78 15.41 -27.96
N TYR A 575 -13.22 14.25 -27.62
CA TYR A 575 -13.93 13.00 -27.29
C TYR A 575 -14.72 12.34 -28.42
N ARG A 576 -14.46 12.73 -29.68
CA ARG A 576 -15.08 12.15 -30.88
C ARG A 576 -14.09 11.28 -31.65
N LYS A 577 -14.51 10.08 -32.07
CA LYS A 577 -13.67 9.20 -32.88
C LYS A 577 -13.43 9.83 -34.26
N GLY A 578 -12.17 9.83 -34.71
CA GLY A 578 -11.75 10.40 -35.99
C GLY A 578 -11.39 11.89 -35.94
N PHE A 579 -11.54 12.55 -34.79
CA PHE A 579 -11.18 13.95 -34.60
C PHE A 579 -9.94 14.07 -33.71
N SER A 580 -9.08 15.04 -34.00
CA SER A 580 -7.86 15.29 -33.23
C SER A 580 -7.65 16.80 -33.04
N ILE A 581 -6.83 17.16 -32.06
CA ILE A 581 -6.50 18.56 -31.78
C ILE A 581 -5.70 19.17 -32.94
N GLU A 582 -4.88 18.36 -33.59
CA GLU A 582 -4.08 18.75 -34.75
C GLU A 582 -4.97 19.11 -35.94
N LEU A 583 -5.99 18.30 -36.24
CA LEU A 583 -6.93 18.59 -37.31
C LEU A 583 -7.77 19.85 -37.02
N MET A 584 -8.17 20.04 -35.76
CA MET A 584 -8.85 21.26 -35.32
C MET A 584 -7.96 22.48 -35.54
N LEU A 585 -6.69 22.39 -35.14
CA LEU A 585 -5.73 23.48 -35.29
C LEU A 585 -5.52 23.83 -36.77
N ILE A 586 -5.35 22.82 -37.64
CA ILE A 586 -5.24 23.02 -39.09
C ILE A 586 -6.46 23.78 -39.60
N LYS A 587 -7.68 23.31 -39.31
CA LYS A 587 -8.93 23.97 -39.74
C LYS A 587 -9.00 25.42 -39.26
N LEU A 588 -8.70 25.68 -37.99
CA LEU A 588 -8.73 27.04 -37.43
C LEU A 588 -7.67 27.93 -38.08
N THR A 589 -6.44 27.45 -38.23
CA THR A 589 -5.37 28.24 -38.85
C THR A 589 -5.65 28.56 -40.31
N GLU A 590 -6.25 27.64 -41.06
CA GLU A 590 -6.65 27.89 -42.45
C GLU A 590 -7.77 28.93 -42.52
N GLN A 591 -8.79 28.84 -41.65
CA GLN A 591 -9.84 29.85 -41.55
C GLN A 591 -9.29 31.23 -41.19
N TRP A 592 -8.29 31.28 -40.29
CA TRP A 592 -7.64 32.54 -39.92
C TRP A 592 -6.82 33.11 -41.09
N ARG A 593 -6.08 32.26 -41.82
CA ARG A 593 -5.32 32.69 -43.01
C ARG A 593 -6.25 33.26 -44.09
N GLN A 594 -7.33 32.54 -44.42
CA GLN A 594 -8.32 33.02 -45.38
C GLN A 594 -8.97 34.34 -44.95
N ALA A 595 -9.23 34.54 -43.66
CA ALA A 595 -9.74 35.81 -43.17
C ALA A 595 -8.73 36.96 -43.36
N VAL A 596 -7.45 36.70 -43.09
CA VAL A 596 -6.35 37.66 -43.31
C VAL A 596 -6.17 37.97 -44.80
N ASP A 597 -6.18 36.97 -45.67
CA ASP A 597 -6.08 37.15 -47.14
C ASP A 597 -7.24 38.01 -47.68
N ASN A 598 -8.42 37.88 -47.07
CA ASN A 598 -9.59 38.71 -47.35
C ASN A 598 -9.56 40.08 -46.63
N SER A 599 -8.40 40.53 -46.16
CA SER A 599 -8.20 41.80 -45.46
C SER A 599 -9.05 41.98 -44.18
N LYS A 600 -9.48 40.88 -43.54
CA LYS A 600 -10.18 40.91 -42.25
C LYS A 600 -9.19 40.77 -41.09
N VAL A 601 -9.59 41.26 -39.92
CA VAL A 601 -8.83 41.09 -38.66
C VAL A 601 -9.33 39.84 -37.92
N VAL A 602 -8.41 39.00 -37.45
CA VAL A 602 -8.71 37.80 -36.66
C VAL A 602 -8.47 38.08 -35.18
N GLY A 603 -9.55 38.03 -34.38
CA GLY A 603 -9.48 38.01 -32.91
C GLY A 603 -9.83 36.63 -32.36
N VAL A 604 -9.05 36.14 -31.40
CA VAL A 604 -9.27 34.82 -30.77
C VAL A 604 -9.39 34.99 -29.26
N VAL A 605 -10.46 34.43 -28.68
CA VAL A 605 -10.70 34.42 -27.23
C VAL A 605 -10.57 33.00 -26.71
N PHE A 606 -9.60 32.77 -25.84
CA PHE A 606 -9.40 31.48 -25.18
C PHE A 606 -10.12 31.48 -23.82
N VAL A 607 -11.03 30.53 -23.63
CA VAL A 607 -11.78 30.34 -22.38
C VAL A 607 -11.44 28.98 -21.80
N ASP A 608 -11.09 28.93 -20.51
CA ASP A 608 -10.85 27.68 -19.77
C ASP A 608 -11.73 27.63 -18.52
N PHE A 609 -12.27 26.44 -18.22
CA PHE A 609 -13.13 26.23 -17.08
C PHE A 609 -12.32 25.76 -15.87
N GLN A 610 -12.47 26.45 -14.74
CA GLN A 610 -11.83 26.03 -13.51
C GLN A 610 -12.47 24.74 -12.99
N LYS A 611 -11.70 23.64 -13.03
CA LYS A 611 -12.09 22.33 -12.48
C LYS A 611 -13.46 21.83 -12.96
N ALA A 612 -13.69 21.91 -14.27
CA ALA A 612 -14.97 21.64 -14.94
C ALA A 612 -15.73 20.40 -14.40
N PHE A 613 -15.08 19.24 -14.33
CA PHE A 613 -15.72 17.99 -13.87
C PHE A 613 -16.06 17.99 -12.36
N ASP A 614 -15.31 18.72 -11.53
CA ASP A 614 -15.60 18.81 -10.10
C ASP A 614 -16.76 19.78 -9.83
N CYS A 615 -16.99 20.74 -10.73
CA CYS A 615 -17.99 21.81 -10.61
C CYS A 615 -19.30 21.52 -11.36
N GLU A 616 -19.42 20.36 -12.01
CA GLU A 616 -20.57 20.00 -12.84
C GLU A 616 -21.81 19.69 -11.98
N SER A 617 -22.93 20.38 -12.25
CA SER A 617 -24.18 20.08 -11.58
C SER A 617 -24.81 18.82 -12.17
N HIS A 618 -24.86 17.74 -11.40
CA HIS A 618 -25.52 16.50 -11.82
C HIS A 618 -26.99 16.73 -12.21
N LYS A 619 -27.70 17.65 -11.54
CA LYS A 619 -29.09 17.97 -11.87
C LYS A 619 -29.21 18.57 -13.28
N ILE A 620 -28.36 19.55 -13.61
CA ILE A 620 -28.39 20.19 -14.93
C ILE A 620 -27.96 19.19 -16.00
N LEU A 621 -26.92 18.42 -15.73
CA LEU A 621 -26.43 17.38 -16.65
C LEU A 621 -27.53 16.37 -16.99
N LEU A 622 -28.19 15.81 -15.97
CA LEU A 622 -29.25 14.82 -16.16
C LEU A 622 -30.45 15.41 -16.92
N ASN A 623 -30.86 16.64 -16.59
CA ASN A 623 -31.92 17.31 -17.35
C ASN A 623 -31.55 17.52 -18.82
N LYS A 624 -30.31 17.90 -19.13
CA LYS A 624 -29.84 18.03 -20.52
C LYS A 624 -29.84 16.69 -21.25
N LEU A 625 -29.36 15.63 -20.60
CA LEU A 625 -29.35 14.28 -21.18
C LEU A 625 -30.78 13.81 -21.54
N GLU A 626 -31.76 14.13 -20.69
CA GLU A 626 -33.15 13.75 -20.93
C GLU A 626 -33.84 14.62 -21.99
N ILE A 627 -33.69 15.95 -21.90
CA ILE A 627 -34.42 16.91 -22.73
C ILE A 627 -33.74 17.11 -24.09
N ASP A 628 -32.44 17.40 -24.08
CA ASP A 628 -31.70 17.81 -25.29
C ASP A 628 -31.17 16.61 -26.08
N PHE A 629 -30.91 15.48 -25.41
CA PHE A 629 -30.34 14.27 -26.03
C PHE A 629 -31.30 13.08 -26.11
N GLY A 630 -32.52 13.19 -25.58
CA GLY A 630 -33.55 12.16 -25.68
C GLY A 630 -33.23 10.87 -24.92
N ILE A 631 -32.34 10.91 -23.91
CA ILE A 631 -31.99 9.73 -23.11
C ILE A 631 -33.06 9.52 -22.03
N LYS A 632 -33.81 8.43 -22.13
CA LYS A 632 -34.95 8.11 -21.25
C LYS A 632 -34.86 6.67 -20.73
N GLY A 633 -35.89 6.21 -20.01
CA GLY A 633 -36.04 4.80 -19.62
C GLY A 633 -34.92 4.30 -18.69
N ASN A 634 -34.54 3.03 -18.87
CA ASN A 634 -33.56 2.36 -18.02
C ASN A 634 -32.16 2.96 -18.18
N LEU A 635 -31.79 3.44 -19.36
CA LEU A 635 -30.52 4.13 -19.58
C LEU A 635 -30.44 5.43 -18.78
N ALA A 636 -31.52 6.21 -18.74
CA ALA A 636 -31.57 7.40 -17.89
C ALA A 636 -31.47 7.00 -16.41
N ALA A 637 -32.26 6.03 -15.95
CA ALA A 637 -32.18 5.51 -14.58
C ALA A 637 -30.76 5.05 -14.22
N TRP A 638 -30.08 4.37 -15.14
CA TRP A 638 -28.70 3.89 -14.98
C TRP A 638 -27.72 5.06 -14.81
N LEU A 639 -27.82 6.11 -15.64
CA LEU A 639 -26.98 7.32 -15.52
C LEU A 639 -27.25 8.08 -14.22
N HIS A 640 -28.52 8.17 -13.81
CA HIS A 640 -28.89 8.69 -12.50
C HIS A 640 -28.24 7.88 -11.37
N SER A 641 -28.33 6.54 -11.43
CA SER A 641 -27.70 5.64 -10.47
C SER A 641 -26.18 5.77 -10.47
N TYR A 642 -25.55 5.90 -11.64
CA TYR A 642 -24.10 6.05 -11.80
C TYR A 642 -23.56 7.32 -11.12
N LEU A 643 -24.30 8.43 -11.22
CA LEU A 643 -23.91 9.72 -10.63
C LEU A 643 -24.32 9.86 -9.16
N LYS A 644 -25.36 9.14 -8.72
CA LYS A 644 -25.82 9.10 -7.32
C LYS A 644 -25.05 8.04 -6.54
N GLY A 645 -25.07 8.08 -5.20
CA GLY A 645 -24.54 6.97 -4.39
C GLY A 645 -23.00 6.90 -4.25
N ARG A 646 -22.23 7.67 -5.03
CA ARG A 646 -20.76 7.75 -4.90
C ARG A 646 -20.36 8.52 -3.62
N LYS A 647 -20.45 7.89 -2.44
CA LYS A 647 -20.46 8.57 -1.11
C LYS A 647 -19.31 8.17 -0.18
N LYS A 648 -18.96 9.08 0.75
CA LYS A 648 -18.19 8.77 1.98
C LYS A 648 -19.11 8.11 3.02
N ARG A 649 -18.65 7.05 3.67
CA ARG A 649 -19.36 6.30 4.72
C ARG A 649 -19.08 6.87 6.11
N ILE A 650 -20.04 6.74 7.04
CA ILE A 650 -19.78 6.97 8.47
C ILE A 650 -19.14 5.68 9.03
N THR A 651 -17.99 5.81 9.69
CA THR A 651 -17.30 4.66 10.30
C THR A 651 -17.70 4.46 11.76
N ALA A 652 -17.76 3.20 12.21
CA ALA A 652 -18.17 2.81 13.57
C ALA A 652 -17.51 3.64 14.69
N SER A 653 -16.23 3.99 14.54
CA SER A 653 -15.47 4.85 15.46
C SER A 653 -16.05 6.26 15.67
N LYS A 654 -16.98 6.69 14.82
CA LYS A 654 -17.65 8.00 14.91
C LYS A 654 -19.11 7.90 15.34
N PHE A 655 -19.66 6.70 15.54
CA PHE A 655 -21.10 6.51 15.73
C PHE A 655 -21.59 7.16 17.02
N LYS A 656 -20.84 7.07 18.12
CA LYS A 656 -21.22 7.74 19.38
C LYS A 656 -21.44 9.23 19.21
N ARG A 657 -20.60 9.90 18.41
CA ARG A 657 -20.68 11.36 18.21
C ARG A 657 -21.96 11.78 17.52
N VAL A 658 -22.53 10.90 16.70
CA VAL A 658 -23.82 11.09 16.03
C VAL A 658 -24.96 10.65 16.96
N ALA A 659 -24.89 9.44 17.51
CA ALA A 659 -25.94 8.86 18.34
C ALA A 659 -26.20 9.64 19.65
N ALA A 660 -25.18 10.31 20.21
CA ALA A 660 -25.35 11.14 21.41
C ALA A 660 -25.86 12.56 21.11
N ARG A 661 -26.01 12.94 19.84
CA ARG A 661 -26.33 14.32 19.44
C ARG A 661 -27.84 14.45 19.24
N LYS A 662 -28.43 15.48 19.87
CA LYS A 662 -29.87 15.80 19.75
C LYS A 662 -30.16 17.01 18.85
N LYS A 663 -29.19 17.93 18.67
CA LYS A 663 -29.29 19.20 17.91
C LYS A 663 -27.93 19.61 17.32
N ASN A 664 -27.91 20.59 16.40
CA ASN A 664 -26.71 21.17 15.77
C ASN A 664 -25.89 20.16 14.96
N TYR A 665 -26.55 19.44 14.06
CA TYR A 665 -25.93 18.42 13.22
C TYR A 665 -24.98 19.06 12.19
N GLU A 666 -25.23 20.27 11.72
CA GLU A 666 -24.44 21.03 10.76
C GLU A 666 -23.02 21.29 11.28
N THR A 667 -22.89 21.64 12.56
CA THR A 667 -21.59 21.82 13.22
C THR A 667 -20.84 20.48 13.33
N LEU A 668 -21.57 19.38 13.56
CA LEU A 668 -21.00 18.03 13.62
C LEU A 668 -20.50 17.58 12.25
N VAL A 669 -21.23 17.88 11.17
CA VAL A 669 -20.78 17.67 9.78
C VAL A 669 -19.45 18.41 9.53
N ALA A 670 -19.35 19.68 9.93
CA ALA A 670 -18.11 20.44 9.79
C ALA A 670 -16.93 19.83 10.58
N GLN A 671 -17.18 19.25 11.75
CA GLN A 671 -16.16 18.53 12.52
C GLN A 671 -15.75 17.19 11.90
N PHE A 672 -16.66 16.51 11.20
CA PHE A 672 -16.37 15.26 10.50
C PHE A 672 -15.47 15.47 9.27
N LYS A 673 -15.43 16.71 8.74
CA LYS A 673 -14.55 17.16 7.66
C LYS A 673 -13.12 17.50 8.12
N LYS A 674 -12.89 17.70 9.43
CA LYS A 674 -11.55 18.00 9.97
C LYS A 674 -10.72 16.72 10.16
N PRO A 675 -9.45 16.68 9.73
CA PRO A 675 -8.60 15.50 9.91
C PRO A 675 -8.34 15.23 11.40
N VAL A 676 -8.37 13.94 11.78
CA VAL A 676 -8.08 13.51 13.16
C VAL A 676 -6.56 13.57 13.39
N ARG A 677 -6.12 14.43 14.31
CA ARG A 677 -4.71 14.51 14.73
C ARG A 677 -4.33 13.24 15.48
N GLN A 678 -3.30 12.52 15.02
CA GLN A 678 -2.79 11.37 15.75
C GLN A 678 -2.04 11.82 17.00
N THR A 679 -2.48 11.34 18.16
CA THR A 679 -1.83 11.56 19.45
C THR A 679 -0.75 10.51 19.68
N GLN A 680 0.16 10.79 20.61
CA GLN A 680 1.22 9.85 21.00
C GLN A 680 0.66 8.49 21.47
N ALA A 681 -0.52 8.50 22.10
CA ALA A 681 -1.25 7.29 22.48
C ALA A 681 -1.76 6.48 21.27
N MET A 682 -2.26 7.14 20.22
CA MET A 682 -2.70 6.45 18.99
C MET A 682 -1.54 5.78 18.25
N ARG A 683 -0.36 6.42 18.21
CA ARG A 683 0.85 5.83 17.59
C ARG A 683 1.40 4.65 18.38
N PHE A 684 1.33 4.73 19.71
CA PHE A 684 1.70 3.62 20.60
C PHE A 684 0.75 2.43 20.45
N GLY A 685 -0.55 2.67 20.31
CA GLY A 685 -1.56 1.64 20.02
C GLY A 685 -1.24 0.85 18.74
N LEU A 686 -1.06 1.56 17.61
CA LEU A 686 -0.80 0.94 16.30
C LEU A 686 0.50 0.10 16.26
N ALA A 687 1.51 0.47 17.04
CA ALA A 687 2.79 -0.25 17.07
C ALA A 687 2.74 -1.54 17.93
N ASN A 688 1.81 -1.62 18.87
CA ASN A 688 1.72 -2.72 19.85
C ASN A 688 0.46 -3.60 19.67
N GLU A 689 -0.43 -3.22 18.75
CA GLU A 689 -1.67 -3.93 18.42
C GLU A 689 -1.46 -5.41 18.09
N GLY A 690 -0.43 -5.73 17.28
CA GLY A 690 -0.11 -7.12 16.91
C GLY A 690 0.42 -7.96 18.08
N ASN A 691 1.16 -7.33 19.01
CA ASN A 691 1.60 -8.01 20.24
C ASN A 691 0.40 -8.26 21.16
N ALA A 692 -0.50 -7.29 21.30
CA ALA A 692 -1.72 -7.45 22.08
C ALA A 692 -2.62 -8.58 21.54
N ALA A 693 -2.73 -8.71 20.22
CA ALA A 693 -3.45 -9.81 19.57
C ALA A 693 -2.81 -11.18 19.84
N ALA A 694 -1.48 -11.30 19.74
CA ALA A 694 -0.78 -12.54 20.05
C ALA A 694 -0.90 -12.92 21.53
N THR A 695 -0.75 -11.96 22.45
CA THR A 695 -0.93 -12.17 23.88
C THR A 695 -2.37 -12.60 24.21
N TYR A 696 -3.37 -11.96 23.60
CA TYR A 696 -4.78 -12.33 23.77
C TYR A 696 -5.06 -13.75 23.27
N ALA A 697 -4.60 -14.09 22.05
CA ALA A 697 -4.78 -15.42 21.44
C ALA A 697 -4.28 -16.53 22.37
N GLN A 698 -3.11 -16.31 22.97
CA GLN A 698 -2.53 -17.25 23.91
C GLN A 698 -3.31 -17.33 25.23
N LEU A 699 -3.60 -16.19 25.87
CA LEU A 699 -4.29 -16.13 27.17
C LEU A 699 -5.66 -16.80 27.14
N LYS A 700 -6.35 -16.70 25.99
CA LYS A 700 -7.68 -17.29 25.81
C LYS A 700 -7.65 -18.65 25.13
N GLY A 701 -6.50 -19.10 24.62
CA GLY A 701 -6.41 -20.34 23.84
C GLY A 701 -7.23 -20.29 22.54
N VAL A 702 -7.27 -19.11 21.90
CA VAL A 702 -8.10 -18.82 20.73
C VAL A 702 -7.22 -18.46 19.52
N ASN A 703 -7.77 -18.63 18.32
CA ASN A 703 -7.09 -18.18 17.10
C ASN A 703 -7.60 -16.79 16.71
N VAL A 704 -6.71 -15.91 16.26
CA VAL A 704 -7.07 -14.54 15.85
C VAL A 704 -6.55 -14.22 14.45
N ARG A 705 -7.38 -13.55 13.65
CA ARG A 705 -7.08 -13.12 12.28
C ARG A 705 -7.33 -11.63 12.16
N ARG A 706 -6.51 -10.88 11.41
CA ARG A 706 -6.81 -9.46 11.13
C ARG A 706 -8.15 -9.33 10.42
N SER A 707 -8.96 -8.38 10.88
CA SER A 707 -10.26 -8.08 10.33
C SER A 707 -10.16 -7.09 9.15
N GLY A 708 -11.16 -7.14 8.25
CA GLY A 708 -11.30 -6.23 7.11
C GLY A 708 -12.20 -5.02 7.41
N PHE A 709 -12.61 -4.33 6.35
CA PHE A 709 -13.69 -3.33 6.45
C PHE A 709 -15.02 -4.02 6.14
N PHE A 710 -15.92 -4.02 7.11
CA PHE A 710 -17.25 -4.59 7.01
C PHE A 710 -18.28 -3.52 6.65
N ILE A 711 -19.16 -3.87 5.73
CA ILE A 711 -20.34 -3.10 5.36
C ILE A 711 -21.52 -4.05 5.52
N ASN A 712 -22.52 -3.65 6.28
CA ASN A 712 -23.76 -4.40 6.39
C ASN A 712 -24.65 -4.04 5.19
N PRO A 713 -25.11 -5.00 4.37
CA PRO A 713 -25.96 -4.74 3.20
C PRO A 713 -27.23 -3.95 3.54
N GLY A 714 -27.82 -4.16 4.72
CA GLY A 714 -29.01 -3.44 5.17
C GLY A 714 -28.77 -1.97 5.56
N CYS A 715 -27.51 -1.52 5.67
CA CYS A 715 -27.16 -0.12 5.94
C CYS A 715 -25.83 0.30 5.30
N PRO A 716 -25.75 0.40 3.96
CA PRO A 716 -24.50 0.53 3.20
C PRO A 716 -23.78 1.88 3.37
N HIS A 717 -24.48 2.87 3.94
CA HIS A 717 -23.93 4.18 4.33
C HIS A 717 -23.09 4.13 5.62
N LEU A 718 -23.15 3.01 6.34
CA LEU A 718 -22.41 2.72 7.56
C LEU A 718 -21.31 1.69 7.29
N GLY A 719 -20.23 1.71 8.08
CA GLY A 719 -19.20 0.68 7.97
C GLY A 719 -18.29 0.59 9.18
N ALA A 720 -17.68 -0.58 9.36
CA ALA A 720 -16.87 -0.92 10.52
C ALA A 720 -15.52 -1.51 10.11
N SER A 721 -14.47 -1.22 10.87
CA SER A 721 -13.17 -1.90 10.76
C SER A 721 -12.75 -2.37 12.16
N PRO A 722 -13.24 -3.52 12.63
CA PRO A 722 -12.64 -4.18 13.79
C PRO A 722 -11.16 -4.51 13.50
N ASP A 723 -10.35 -4.64 14.55
CA ASP A 723 -8.92 -4.96 14.39
C ASP A 723 -8.71 -6.45 14.06
N TYR A 724 -9.42 -7.35 14.76
CA TYR A 724 -9.32 -8.80 14.59
C TYR A 724 -10.68 -9.52 14.62
N ILE A 725 -10.74 -10.67 13.94
CA ILE A 725 -11.75 -11.72 14.10
C ILE A 725 -11.13 -12.80 14.99
N VAL A 726 -11.88 -13.30 15.95
CA VAL A 726 -11.48 -14.33 16.90
C VAL A 726 -12.27 -15.60 16.63
N PHE A 727 -11.59 -16.74 16.66
CA PHE A 727 -12.19 -18.06 16.71
C PHE A 727 -11.90 -18.71 18.07
N ASP A 728 -12.96 -18.93 18.84
CA ASP A 728 -12.93 -19.55 20.16
C ASP A 728 -13.47 -20.99 20.07
N PRO A 729 -12.60 -22.03 20.05
CA PRO A 729 -13.02 -23.42 19.87
C PRO A 729 -13.83 -23.97 21.05
N SER A 730 -13.87 -23.26 22.18
CA SER A 730 -14.63 -23.67 23.37
C SER A 730 -16.14 -23.39 23.25
N LYS A 731 -16.55 -22.54 22.30
CA LYS A 731 -17.95 -22.11 22.08
C LYS A 731 -18.60 -22.94 20.96
N ASN A 732 -19.78 -23.49 21.26
CA ASN A 732 -20.50 -24.37 20.33
C ASN A 732 -21.40 -23.63 19.34
N ASP A 733 -22.13 -22.61 19.81
CA ASP A 733 -23.20 -21.98 19.03
C ASP A 733 -22.70 -20.76 18.23
N ASP A 734 -21.77 -19.97 18.82
CA ASP A 734 -21.16 -18.80 18.18
C ASP A 734 -19.62 -18.80 18.35
N PRO A 735 -18.88 -19.61 17.57
CA PRO A 735 -17.44 -19.73 17.73
C PRO A 735 -16.65 -18.50 17.25
N PHE A 736 -17.29 -17.59 16.51
CA PHE A 736 -16.65 -16.40 15.95
C PHE A 736 -17.08 -15.12 16.66
N GLY A 737 -16.09 -14.31 17.00
CA GLY A 737 -16.27 -13.00 17.59
C GLY A 737 -15.28 -11.98 17.04
N LEU A 738 -15.37 -10.76 17.54
CA LEU A 738 -14.48 -9.68 17.16
C LEU A 738 -13.52 -9.33 18.30
N MET A 739 -12.42 -8.68 17.98
CA MET A 739 -11.50 -8.14 18.98
C MET A 739 -10.94 -6.77 18.55
N GLU A 740 -10.88 -5.84 19.49
CA GLU A 740 -10.16 -4.57 19.38
C GLU A 740 -8.97 -4.61 20.33
N ALA A 741 -7.81 -4.19 19.86
CA ALA A 741 -6.65 -4.00 20.73
C ALA A 741 -6.45 -2.51 21.02
N LYS A 742 -6.46 -2.14 22.30
CA LYS A 742 -6.19 -0.77 22.76
C LYS A 742 -5.01 -0.74 23.72
N CYS A 743 -3.87 -0.22 23.28
CA CYS A 743 -2.73 -0.03 24.18
C CYS A 743 -2.83 1.34 24.87
N LEU A 744 -3.24 1.36 26.14
CA LEU A 744 -3.41 2.58 26.94
C LEU A 744 -2.30 2.69 27.99
N SER A 745 -1.87 3.92 28.34
CA SER A 745 -1.13 4.13 29.58
C SER A 745 -2.13 4.14 30.75
N MET A 746 -1.78 3.53 31.90
CA MET A 746 -2.68 3.44 33.08
C MET A 746 -3.27 4.79 33.55
N GLN A 747 -2.62 5.91 33.22
CA GLN A 747 -3.11 7.27 33.51
C GLN A 747 -4.36 7.70 32.69
N ASN A 748 -4.81 6.92 31.70
CA ASN A 748 -5.94 7.24 30.81
C ASN A 748 -7.15 6.28 30.91
N ALA A 749 -7.29 5.51 32.00
CA ALA A 749 -8.39 4.57 32.23
C ALA A 749 -9.79 5.20 32.47
N LYS A 750 -10.12 6.33 31.82
CA LYS A 750 -11.42 7.01 31.95
C LYS A 750 -12.58 6.24 31.28
N CYS A 751 -12.26 5.31 30.39
CA CYS A 751 -13.21 4.50 29.63
C CYS A 751 -13.82 3.34 30.46
N VAL A 752 -13.14 2.87 31.49
CA VAL A 752 -13.57 1.78 32.38
C VAL A 752 -14.01 2.29 33.76
N ARG A 753 -14.86 1.55 34.46
CA ARG A 753 -15.25 1.79 35.87
C ARG A 753 -15.20 0.47 36.65
N ARG A 754 -14.91 0.53 37.95
CA ARG A 754 -15.04 -0.65 38.82
C ARG A 754 -16.52 -0.88 39.16
N ILE A 755 -17.01 -2.09 38.93
CA ILE A 755 -18.34 -2.55 39.36
C ILE A 755 -18.12 -3.88 40.06
N ASN A 756 -18.48 -3.98 41.34
CA ASN A 756 -18.31 -5.20 42.16
C ASN A 756 -16.87 -5.74 42.17
N GLY A 757 -15.87 -4.86 42.17
CA GLY A 757 -14.45 -5.24 42.18
C GLY A 757 -13.84 -5.47 40.79
N GLU A 758 -14.64 -5.69 39.75
CA GLU A 758 -14.18 -5.89 38.36
C GLU A 758 -14.15 -4.56 37.58
N LEU A 759 -13.11 -4.36 36.77
CA LEU A 759 -13.11 -3.27 35.77
C LEU A 759 -14.10 -3.64 34.65
N LYS A 760 -14.96 -2.71 34.25
CA LYS A 760 -15.91 -2.85 33.13
C LYS A 760 -15.95 -1.58 32.28
N LEU A 761 -16.10 -1.71 30.97
CA LEU A 761 -16.25 -0.59 30.04
C LEU A 761 -17.54 0.17 30.36
N LYS A 762 -17.46 1.49 30.47
CA LYS A 762 -18.64 2.32 30.69
C LYS A 762 -19.55 2.24 29.47
N LYS A 763 -20.78 1.76 29.65
CA LYS A 763 -21.81 1.76 28.58
C LYS A 763 -22.06 3.13 27.95
N SER A 764 -21.73 4.23 28.65
CA SER A 764 -21.83 5.60 28.12
C SER A 764 -20.65 6.06 27.25
N HIS A 765 -19.55 5.29 27.21
CA HIS A 765 -18.31 5.65 26.53
C HIS A 765 -18.36 5.41 25.02
N GLU A 766 -17.54 6.14 24.25
CA GLU A 766 -17.47 6.01 22.78
C GLU A 766 -17.09 4.61 22.29
N TYR A 767 -16.16 3.94 22.98
CA TYR A 767 -15.75 2.58 22.64
C TYR A 767 -16.87 1.55 22.77
N TYR A 768 -17.79 1.70 23.74
CA TYR A 768 -18.91 0.76 23.86
C TYR A 768 -19.82 0.86 22.64
N TYR A 769 -20.11 2.07 22.18
CA TYR A 769 -20.92 2.30 20.98
C TYR A 769 -20.19 1.85 19.71
N GLN A 770 -18.87 2.04 19.62
CA GLN A 770 -18.07 1.52 18.51
C GLN A 770 -18.14 -0.02 18.45
N ILE A 771 -18.03 -0.69 19.59
CA ILE A 771 -18.09 -2.16 19.70
C ILE A 771 -19.49 -2.66 19.32
N GLN A 772 -20.55 -2.07 19.87
CA GLN A 772 -21.92 -2.42 19.50
C GLN A 772 -22.20 -2.20 18.01
N ALA A 773 -21.62 -1.14 17.43
CA ALA A 773 -21.71 -0.89 16.01
C ALA A 773 -20.96 -1.92 15.16
N GLN A 774 -19.76 -2.32 15.59
CA GLN A 774 -18.99 -3.37 14.91
C GLN A 774 -19.74 -4.71 14.98
N LEU A 775 -20.31 -5.07 16.13
CA LEU A 775 -21.12 -6.28 16.27
C LEU A 775 -22.36 -6.26 15.37
N GLY A 776 -23.17 -5.19 15.42
CA GLY A 776 -24.37 -5.10 14.58
C GLY A 776 -24.09 -5.00 13.08
N LEU A 777 -22.97 -4.39 12.66
CA LEU A 777 -22.58 -4.33 11.25
C LEU A 777 -21.97 -5.62 10.72
N THR A 778 -21.42 -6.47 11.59
CA THR A 778 -20.82 -7.76 11.20
C THR A 778 -21.74 -8.95 11.41
N GLY A 779 -22.80 -8.79 12.21
CA GLY A 779 -23.67 -9.89 12.64
C GLY A 779 -23.07 -10.78 13.73
N MET A 780 -21.89 -10.46 14.25
CA MET A 780 -21.25 -11.24 15.32
C MET A 780 -21.89 -10.95 16.68
N GLN A 781 -21.98 -11.98 17.53
CA GLN A 781 -22.69 -11.90 18.81
C GLN A 781 -21.82 -11.41 19.98
N TRP A 782 -20.49 -11.48 19.86
CA TRP A 782 -19.58 -11.11 20.93
C TRP A 782 -18.27 -10.48 20.46
N PHE A 783 -17.72 -9.64 21.32
CA PHE A 783 -16.54 -8.80 21.10
C PHE A 783 -15.63 -8.84 22.33
N ASP A 784 -14.34 -9.10 22.16
CA ASP A 784 -13.36 -8.97 23.24
C ASP A 784 -12.56 -7.66 23.10
N LEU A 785 -12.72 -6.77 24.08
CA LEU A 785 -11.88 -5.58 24.21
C LEU A 785 -10.63 -5.95 25.00
N MET A 786 -9.48 -5.93 24.33
CA MET A 786 -8.17 -6.13 24.96
C MET A 786 -7.48 -4.79 25.17
N VAL A 787 -7.23 -4.44 26.43
CA VAL A 787 -6.42 -3.28 26.81
C VAL A 787 -5.09 -3.76 27.35
N LEU A 788 -4.00 -3.45 26.64
CA LEU A 788 -2.64 -3.77 27.07
C LEU A 788 -2.02 -2.54 27.76
N CYS A 789 -1.70 -2.67 29.05
CA CYS A 789 -0.93 -1.70 29.83
C CYS A 789 0.55 -2.11 29.83
N LYS A 790 1.45 -1.22 30.31
CA LYS A 790 2.89 -1.50 30.34
C LYS A 790 3.26 -2.76 31.14
N ASP A 791 2.50 -3.05 32.20
CA ASP A 791 2.82 -4.10 33.18
C ASP A 791 1.60 -5.02 33.48
N ASP A 792 0.47 -4.83 32.80
CA ASP A 792 -0.78 -5.56 33.07
C ASP A 792 -1.68 -5.60 31.81
N TYR A 793 -2.70 -6.46 31.80
CA TYR A 793 -3.68 -6.55 30.72
C TYR A 793 -5.11 -6.61 31.25
N TYR A 794 -6.04 -6.09 30.45
CA TYR A 794 -7.46 -6.10 30.74
C TYR A 794 -8.21 -6.65 29.54
N ILE A 795 -9.00 -7.71 29.74
CA ILE A 795 -9.85 -8.31 28.71
C ILE A 795 -11.29 -8.28 29.21
N GLU A 796 -12.18 -7.69 28.44
CA GLU A 796 -13.62 -7.73 28.69
C GLU A 796 -14.36 -8.24 27.46
N ARG A 797 -15.19 -9.26 27.67
CA ARG A 797 -16.14 -9.74 26.66
C ARG A 797 -17.42 -8.93 26.73
N ILE A 798 -17.81 -8.39 25.58
CA ILE A 798 -18.99 -7.56 25.39
C ILE A 798 -19.88 -8.27 24.36
N TYR A 799 -21.14 -8.48 24.71
CA TYR A 799 -22.13 -9.08 23.81
C TYR A 799 -22.92 -8.03 23.06
N PHE A 800 -23.47 -8.42 21.91
CA PHE A 800 -24.31 -7.57 21.09
C PHE A 800 -25.60 -7.20 21.83
N ASP A 801 -25.95 -5.92 21.75
CA ASP A 801 -27.10 -5.30 22.39
C ASP A 801 -27.94 -4.64 21.29
N GLN A 802 -28.99 -5.34 20.88
CA GLN A 802 -29.85 -4.97 19.76
C GLN A 802 -30.52 -3.60 19.99
N GLU A 803 -31.01 -3.32 21.20
CA GLU A 803 -31.68 -2.06 21.51
C GLU A 803 -30.73 -0.87 21.39
N VAL A 804 -29.49 -1.02 21.85
CA VAL A 804 -28.46 0.01 21.71
C VAL A 804 -28.11 0.23 20.25
N PHE A 805 -28.01 -0.85 19.46
CA PHE A 805 -27.72 -0.76 18.03
C PHE A 805 -28.85 -0.08 17.25
N ASP A 806 -30.11 -0.46 17.48
CA ASP A 806 -31.27 0.13 16.79
C ASP A 806 -31.45 1.61 17.12
N SER A 807 -31.23 1.97 18.40
CA SER A 807 -31.22 3.37 18.84
C SER A 807 -30.11 4.20 18.16
N MET A 808 -28.91 3.62 18.00
CA MET A 808 -27.83 4.25 17.24
C MET A 808 -28.20 4.42 15.76
N CYS A 809 -28.68 3.35 15.13
CA CYS A 809 -29.03 3.30 13.71
C CYS A 809 -30.10 4.34 13.36
N THR A 810 -31.10 4.53 14.21
CA THR A 810 -32.14 5.56 14.05
C THR A 810 -31.52 6.96 13.92
N ASN A 811 -30.62 7.33 14.84
CA ASN A 811 -29.96 8.64 14.82
C ASN A 811 -28.91 8.77 13.71
N LEU A 812 -28.22 7.68 13.37
CA LEU A 812 -27.23 7.63 12.30
C LEU A 812 -27.88 7.77 10.93
N ASN A 813 -29.02 7.11 10.70
CA ASN A 813 -29.80 7.22 9.48
C ASN A 813 -30.31 8.64 9.32
N LYS A 814 -30.94 9.19 10.37
CA LYS A 814 -31.40 10.58 10.39
C LYS A 814 -30.26 11.55 10.06
N PHE A 815 -29.16 11.49 10.81
CA PHE A 815 -28.00 12.35 10.57
C PHE A 815 -27.43 12.19 9.17
N TYR A 816 -27.29 10.95 8.69
CA TYR A 816 -26.71 10.67 7.39
C TYR A 816 -27.58 11.22 6.27
N PHE A 817 -28.87 10.88 6.23
CA PHE A 817 -29.74 11.21 5.11
C PHE A 817 -30.23 12.66 5.15
N GLU A 818 -30.46 13.24 6.33
CA GLU A 818 -30.99 14.60 6.45
C GLU A 818 -29.91 15.69 6.51
N PHE A 819 -28.70 15.39 7.00
CA PHE A 819 -27.69 16.42 7.27
C PHE A 819 -26.34 16.15 6.58
N PHE A 820 -25.81 14.93 6.69
CA PHE A 820 -24.49 14.60 6.15
C PHE A 820 -24.54 14.50 4.62
N LEU A 821 -25.55 13.83 4.08
CA LEU A 821 -25.76 13.62 2.66
C LEU A 821 -25.97 14.93 1.89
N CYS A 822 -26.74 15.88 2.46
CA CYS A 822 -26.97 17.20 1.88
C CYS A 822 -25.71 18.07 1.79
N THR A 823 -24.62 17.68 2.45
CA THR A 823 -23.30 18.35 2.32
C THR A 823 -22.31 17.59 1.45
N LEU A 824 -22.73 16.45 0.91
CA LEU A 824 -22.02 15.58 -0.03
C LEU A 824 -22.67 15.61 -1.43
N LEU A 825 -23.96 15.95 -1.51
CA LEU A 825 -24.66 16.48 -2.67
C LEU A 825 -24.34 17.97 -2.82
#